data_AF-A0A0L0CBG5-F1
#
_entry.id   AF-A0A0L0CBG5-F1
#
_cell.length_a   1.000
_cell.length_b   1.000
_cell.length_c   1.000
_cell.angle_alpha   90.00
_cell.angle_beta   90.00
_cell.angle_gamma   90.00
#
_symmetry.space_group_name_H-M   'P 1'
#
loop_
_entity.id
_entity.type
_entity.pdbx_description
1 polymer ?
#
loop_
_entity_poly.entity_id
_entity_poly.type
_entity_poly.pdbx_seq_one_letter_code
_entity_poly.pdbx_strand_id
1 'polypeptide(L)'
;MNSLLVFAYIRAENTPCNLRETPDGGVCVCTSSYCDYLEDPTPEEEPRFSLVSSSKAGLRFESTKGLFNLFKKYYIFDYDQRMRSQTQNETMQINQRFSPARTVRLDINRDKKYRKIVGFGGAFTGAVSYLLQKLPQELQDHLYKSFYSNDGIGWNLLRMSIGGSDFDLEPWAYNELPENDAQLTNFTKLDPRDAIKAEQIHRLKKVAKLENLKIKGAAWSPPKWMKSNNAWTGFSHLKKEYYQTWADYHLKWVEIMEKNGLPVWALSTGNEPMNGLVFMNFVKFMSLGWSPLHQAEWLSDHFGPTIRNSKYKDLIIFGNDDQRYTFPNWFHVMKKKRADSVDYINALGVHWYWDEIFKPSFIDKTLEKMPEKLLLITESCIGDKPWQKSVPALGSWYRGEKYARAFLQNLQHGYNGWIDWNLLLDQNGGPNYVDNTVDAPVIVNTNNPNEILKQPMFYTMGHFSKFIPENSVRIDAIRSNVNIDSVAYMRPDGSISAVLFNSGNANVEITVVDSVSGTIVINLPPRSIHTLLYHTLTIPCDLQSSKYGFVCKCTADYCDYLEEPTLKSDTNLFAVSTSKDGLRFSVTEVEFGSWETLKIKDYHESLKNWETFKSFNIDALDVDNARSLFQLYEGNKRFLSQRMTKSSITINRSKTYQKIVGFGGALTGSVAYLLKKLNTSLQDHLYKSYFHKDGIAYNILRTSIGGCDFDLEPWAYNEYPENDKHLTNFTVLDQRDLLKIEQIKRLKTVALLDDLKIMAAAWSPPPWMKTNNNWTGFSSLKTEYYEAWAKYHLRFLELMLSKNITIWAISTGNEPLNGVIGWLFVHFMSLGWTPRNQAVYLNDYLGPALKKSPFKNVLIFGNDDQRYSYPAWFKTMNSSRPGSLNYLDGLAVHWYWDDIFGPELIDKTLQLMPNKLLLNTEACVGDKPWQTRGPELGSWERGEQYIRSILQDLQHNFNGWIDWNLILDERGGPNYVNNTVDAPIILNTDNNSEFYKQPLFYGMGHFSKFISENSQRIEVKLSSIQNSIDAVGFKRPDNKIVLIIFNSAAIPQDINLNDSVRGMLTINVPARSIHTIVYM
;
A
#
# COMPACT_ATOMS: atom_id res chain seq x y z
N MET A 1 29.90 33.06 26.89
CA MET A 1 29.25 31.84 27.43
C MET A 1 27.81 31.83 26.95
N ASN A 2 27.49 30.93 26.01
CA ASN A 2 26.19 30.32 25.71
C ASN A 2 26.23 29.84 24.26
N SER A 3 26.75 28.62 24.07
CA SER A 3 26.76 27.92 22.79
C SER A 3 25.40 27.25 22.60
N LEU A 4 24.66 27.67 21.56
CA LEU A 4 23.49 26.95 21.07
C LEU A 4 23.93 25.61 20.45
N LEU A 5 23.53 24.52 21.08
CA LEU A 5 23.56 23.17 20.52
C LEU A 5 22.47 23.04 19.47
N VAL A 6 22.85 23.13 18.20
CA VAL A 6 22.06 22.64 17.07
C VAL A 6 22.20 21.12 17.06
N PHE A 7 21.12 20.39 17.38
CA PHE A 7 21.04 18.96 17.12
C PHE A 7 20.99 18.75 15.60
N ALA A 8 22.15 18.62 14.97
CA ALA A 8 22.25 18.01 13.67
C ALA A 8 21.87 16.53 13.81
N TYR A 9 20.77 16.12 13.20
CA TYR A 9 20.53 14.70 12.91
C TYR A 9 21.65 14.24 11.98
N ILE A 10 22.67 13.59 12.55
CA ILE A 10 23.65 12.83 11.78
C ILE A 10 22.88 11.65 11.20
N ARG A 11 22.58 11.69 9.90
CA ARG A 11 22.21 10.49 9.13
C ARG A 11 23.37 9.51 9.31
N ALA A 12 23.19 8.46 10.10
CA ALA A 12 24.25 7.49 10.31
C ALA A 12 24.45 6.71 9.01
N GLU A 13 25.57 6.99 8.33
CA GLU A 13 26.09 6.16 7.25
C GLU A 13 26.23 4.70 7.71
N ASN A 14 26.07 3.74 6.78
CA ASN A 14 26.26 2.30 6.99
C ASN A 14 27.48 2.02 7.88
N THR A 15 27.27 1.38 9.04
CA THR A 15 28.38 1.03 9.94
C THR A 15 28.95 -0.32 9.50
N PRO A 16 30.18 -0.38 8.97
CA PRO A 16 30.73 -1.60 8.40
C PRO A 16 31.00 -2.66 9.47
N CYS A 17 31.19 -3.91 9.05
CA CYS A 17 31.68 -4.97 9.94
C CYS A 17 33.13 -4.69 10.40
N ASN A 18 33.37 -4.73 11.72
CA ASN A 18 34.72 -4.88 12.26
C ASN A 18 35.14 -6.37 12.18
N LEU A 19 35.65 -6.75 11.00
CA LEU A 19 35.97 -8.14 10.68
C LEU A 19 37.19 -8.63 11.45
N ARG A 20 37.04 -9.74 12.16
CA ARG A 20 38.12 -10.44 12.86
C ARG A 20 38.24 -11.87 12.35
N GLU A 21 39.42 -12.21 11.84
CA GLU A 21 39.75 -13.57 11.42
C GLU A 21 39.90 -14.50 12.63
N THR A 22 39.43 -15.73 12.45
CA THR A 22 39.53 -16.83 13.42
C THR A 22 39.89 -18.11 12.68
N PRO A 23 40.24 -19.22 13.37
CA PRO A 23 40.62 -20.47 12.70
C PRO A 23 39.55 -21.05 11.75
N ASP A 24 38.27 -20.82 12.04
CA ASP A 24 37.14 -21.33 11.25
C ASP A 24 36.61 -20.30 10.22
N GLY A 25 37.10 -19.04 10.25
CA GLY A 25 36.80 -17.95 9.33
C GLY A 25 36.57 -16.58 10.00
N GLY A 26 36.03 -15.60 9.28
CA GLY A 26 35.83 -14.23 9.76
C GLY A 26 34.49 -13.96 10.47
N VAL A 27 34.54 -13.32 11.64
CA VAL A 27 33.38 -12.83 12.44
C VAL A 27 33.35 -11.31 12.49
N CYS A 28 32.18 -10.71 12.74
CA CYS A 28 32.09 -9.28 13.03
C CYS A 28 31.99 -9.03 14.53
N VAL A 29 32.89 -8.19 15.05
CA VAL A 29 32.98 -7.90 16.49
C VAL A 29 32.13 -6.68 16.83
N CYS A 30 31.21 -6.84 17.77
CA CYS A 30 30.51 -5.73 18.40
C CYS A 30 30.97 -5.55 19.85
N THR A 31 31.14 -4.31 20.29
CA THR A 31 31.48 -3.89 21.65
C THR A 31 30.43 -2.91 22.17
N SER A 32 30.52 -2.49 23.43
CA SER A 32 29.60 -1.50 24.00
C SER A 32 29.56 -0.16 23.26
N SER A 33 30.60 0.18 22.47
CA SER A 33 30.69 1.43 21.72
C SER A 33 30.51 1.27 20.22
N TYR A 34 30.40 0.04 19.70
CA TYR A 34 30.42 -0.21 18.27
C TYR A 34 29.70 -1.50 17.89
N CYS A 35 28.84 -1.42 16.86
CA CYS A 35 28.31 -2.60 16.19
C CYS A 35 27.91 -2.22 14.76
N ASP A 36 27.95 -3.18 13.84
CA ASP A 36 27.63 -2.99 12.43
C ASP A 36 26.10 -3.02 12.18
N TYR A 37 25.64 -2.08 11.34
CA TYR A 37 24.24 -1.85 11.00
C TYR A 37 24.12 -1.41 9.54
N LEU A 38 23.00 -1.77 8.91
CA LEU A 38 22.68 -1.37 7.55
C LEU A 38 21.28 -0.76 7.54
N GLU A 39 21.15 0.55 7.28
CA GLU A 39 19.86 1.16 6.93
C GLU A 39 19.30 0.53 5.64
N ASP A 40 17.97 0.44 5.48
CA ASP A 40 17.37 -0.18 4.27
C ASP A 40 17.92 0.52 3.00
N PRO A 41 18.73 -0.17 2.18
CA PRO A 41 19.39 0.46 1.05
C PRO A 41 18.48 0.52 -0.18
N THR A 42 17.21 0.12 -0.09
CA THR A 42 16.26 0.15 -1.19
C THR A 42 16.18 1.56 -1.78
N PRO A 43 16.48 1.76 -3.08
CA PRO A 43 16.51 3.10 -3.66
C PRO A 43 15.13 3.75 -3.68
N GLU A 44 15.01 4.99 -3.19
CA GLU A 44 13.75 5.76 -3.24
C GLU A 44 13.36 6.23 -4.66
N GLU A 45 14.29 6.14 -5.63
CA GLU A 45 14.14 6.68 -6.98
C GLU A 45 14.47 5.62 -8.05
N GLU A 46 13.68 5.60 -9.13
CA GLU A 46 13.93 4.77 -10.30
C GLU A 46 14.83 5.44 -11.35
N PRO A 47 15.49 4.69 -12.26
CA PRO A 47 15.56 3.23 -12.37
C PRO A 47 16.76 2.69 -11.59
N ARG A 48 16.87 2.96 -10.28
CA ARG A 48 18.01 2.54 -9.48
C ARG A 48 17.79 1.16 -8.86
N PHE A 49 18.88 0.44 -8.65
CA PHE A 49 18.90 -0.75 -7.82
C PHE A 49 19.96 -0.62 -6.73
N SER A 50 19.76 -1.38 -5.65
CA SER A 50 20.79 -1.66 -4.65
C SER A 50 21.04 -3.16 -4.61
N LEU A 51 22.31 -3.55 -4.54
CA LEU A 51 22.75 -4.93 -4.38
C LEU A 51 23.54 -5.04 -3.09
N VAL A 52 22.96 -5.71 -2.10
CA VAL A 52 23.61 -6.00 -0.82
C VAL A 52 24.33 -7.33 -0.95
N SER A 53 25.58 -7.43 -0.48
CA SER A 53 26.44 -8.60 -0.71
C SER A 53 27.16 -9.06 0.56
N SER A 54 27.18 -10.39 0.77
CA SER A 54 28.01 -11.04 1.79
C SER A 54 28.76 -12.23 1.18
N SER A 55 30.00 -12.49 1.61
CA SER A 55 30.86 -13.51 0.99
C SER A 55 31.76 -14.25 1.98
N LYS A 56 32.27 -15.41 1.57
CA LYS A 56 33.30 -16.15 2.30
C LYS A 56 34.54 -15.29 2.57
N ALA A 57 34.96 -14.47 1.61
CA ALA A 57 36.18 -13.68 1.73
C ALA A 57 36.06 -12.49 2.70
N GLY A 58 34.85 -12.14 3.15
CA GLY A 58 34.67 -11.15 4.21
C GLY A 58 33.67 -10.04 3.93
N LEU A 59 32.96 -10.04 2.79
CA LEU A 59 31.87 -9.08 2.60
C LEU A 59 30.75 -9.36 3.61
N ARG A 60 30.21 -8.30 4.22
CA ARG A 60 29.15 -8.36 5.23
C ARG A 60 28.22 -7.19 4.96
N PHE A 61 27.07 -7.47 4.34
CA PHE A 61 26.09 -6.44 3.97
C PHE A 61 26.66 -5.27 3.16
N GLU A 62 27.63 -5.56 2.30
CA GLU A 62 28.24 -4.55 1.45
C GLU A 62 27.25 -4.12 0.36
N SER A 63 26.91 -2.83 0.31
CA SER A 63 25.93 -2.28 -0.62
C SER A 63 26.58 -1.69 -1.87
N THR A 64 26.10 -2.10 -3.05
CA THR A 64 26.45 -1.51 -4.34
C THR A 64 25.20 -0.93 -4.98
N LYS A 65 25.23 0.35 -5.39
CA LYS A 65 24.11 1.02 -6.07
C LYS A 65 24.36 1.10 -7.58
N GLY A 66 23.30 1.00 -8.36
CA GLY A 66 23.37 1.03 -9.81
C GLY A 66 22.06 1.45 -10.47
N LEU A 67 22.00 1.30 -11.79
CA LEU A 67 20.84 1.59 -12.64
C LEU A 67 20.41 0.32 -13.35
N PHE A 68 19.10 0.15 -13.53
CA PHE A 68 18.51 -0.98 -14.21
C PHE A 68 18.70 -0.83 -15.74
N ASN A 69 19.89 -1.17 -16.24
CA ASN A 69 20.31 -0.91 -17.62
C ASN A 69 21.11 -2.08 -18.22
N LEU A 70 20.67 -2.57 -19.39
CA LEU A 70 21.30 -3.62 -20.19
C LEU A 70 22.71 -3.30 -20.69
N PHE A 71 23.00 -2.03 -20.95
CA PHE A 71 24.26 -1.59 -21.54
C PHE A 71 25.37 -1.43 -20.50
N LYS A 72 25.06 -1.55 -19.21
CA LYS A 72 26.03 -1.41 -18.12
C LYS A 72 26.11 -2.69 -17.31
N LYS A 73 27.31 -3.27 -17.27
CA LYS A 73 27.63 -4.41 -16.43
C LYS A 73 28.21 -3.96 -15.10
N TYR A 74 27.70 -4.53 -14.01
CA TYR A 74 28.14 -4.23 -12.65
C TYR A 74 29.04 -5.36 -12.13
N TYR A 75 30.22 -4.99 -11.63
CA TYR A 75 31.18 -5.94 -11.08
C TYR A 75 31.24 -5.80 -9.57
N ILE A 76 30.97 -6.90 -8.85
CA ILE A 76 31.08 -6.95 -7.39
C ILE A 76 32.45 -7.49 -7.02
N PHE A 77 33.33 -6.60 -6.57
CA PHE A 77 34.63 -6.97 -6.03
C PHE A 77 34.49 -7.55 -4.63
N ASP A 78 35.12 -8.70 -4.42
CA ASP A 78 35.13 -9.37 -3.13
C ASP A 78 36.07 -8.67 -2.12
N TYR A 79 36.00 -9.01 -0.84
CA TYR A 79 36.68 -8.31 0.26
C TYR A 79 38.21 -8.16 0.04
N ASP A 80 38.91 -9.27 -0.25
CA ASP A 80 40.36 -9.26 -0.48
C ASP A 80 40.76 -8.35 -1.66
N GLN A 81 39.94 -8.32 -2.71
CA GLN A 81 40.19 -7.50 -3.90
C GLN A 81 40.04 -6.01 -3.57
N ARG A 82 39.04 -5.66 -2.76
CA ARG A 82 38.82 -4.29 -2.29
C ARG A 82 39.94 -3.82 -1.38
N MET A 83 40.38 -4.65 -0.44
CA MET A 83 41.50 -4.30 0.45
C MET A 83 42.80 -4.04 -0.31
N ARG A 84 43.07 -4.80 -1.38
CA ARG A 84 44.20 -4.53 -2.29
C ARG A 84 44.02 -3.22 -3.06
N SER A 85 42.83 -2.94 -3.57
CA SER A 85 42.52 -1.69 -4.29
C SER A 85 42.67 -0.45 -3.40
N GLN A 86 42.28 -0.52 -2.12
CA GLN A 86 42.43 0.59 -1.17
C GLN A 86 43.88 0.83 -0.74
N THR A 87 44.72 -0.21 -0.67
CA THR A 87 46.12 -0.08 -0.27
C THR A 87 47.06 0.36 -1.39
N GLN A 88 46.68 0.19 -2.66
CA GLN A 88 47.55 0.50 -3.80
C GLN A 88 47.32 1.87 -4.47
N ASN A 89 46.28 2.64 -4.10
CA ASN A 89 45.97 3.94 -4.73
C ASN A 89 45.92 3.91 -6.28
N GLU A 90 45.76 2.73 -6.87
CA GLU A 90 45.68 2.55 -8.31
C GLU A 90 44.24 2.77 -8.75
N THR A 91 44.04 3.73 -9.66
CA THR A 91 42.84 3.78 -10.49
C THR A 91 42.84 2.47 -11.27
N MET A 92 42.00 1.50 -10.89
CA MET A 92 41.83 0.27 -11.66
C MET A 92 41.35 0.64 -13.06
N GLN A 93 42.30 0.78 -13.98
CA GLN A 93 42.00 0.72 -15.40
C GLN A 93 41.38 -0.65 -15.65
N ILE A 94 40.16 -0.61 -16.16
CA ILE A 94 39.32 -1.73 -16.56
C ILE A 94 40.02 -2.48 -17.70
N ASN A 95 41.03 -3.29 -17.39
CA ASN A 95 41.74 -4.12 -18.37
C ASN A 95 42.15 -5.50 -17.82
N GLN A 96 41.77 -5.85 -16.58
CA GLN A 96 41.73 -7.27 -16.22
C GLN A 96 40.50 -7.90 -16.88
N ARG A 97 40.74 -8.67 -17.95
CA ARG A 97 39.76 -9.57 -18.56
C ARG A 97 39.34 -10.63 -17.53
N PHE A 98 38.42 -10.28 -16.64
CA PHE A 98 37.63 -11.27 -15.91
C PHE A 98 36.74 -11.97 -16.94
N SER A 99 37.24 -13.07 -17.52
CA SER A 99 36.37 -13.94 -18.31
C SER A 99 35.40 -14.60 -17.33
N PRO A 100 34.09 -14.31 -17.39
CA PRO A 100 33.12 -15.01 -16.56
C PRO A 100 33.20 -16.49 -16.91
N ALA A 101 33.42 -17.35 -15.91
CA ALA A 101 33.51 -18.79 -16.15
C ALA A 101 32.13 -19.36 -16.53
N ARG A 102 31.03 -18.71 -16.11
CA ARG A 102 29.64 -19.15 -16.29
C ARG A 102 28.66 -17.97 -16.34
N THR A 103 27.61 -18.12 -17.14
CA THR A 103 26.50 -17.15 -17.28
C THR A 103 25.17 -17.77 -16.84
N VAL A 104 24.29 -16.95 -16.28
CA VAL A 104 22.92 -17.32 -15.87
C VAL A 104 21.96 -16.22 -16.30
N ARG A 105 20.81 -16.59 -16.86
CA ARG A 105 19.67 -15.69 -17.00
C ARG A 105 18.65 -16.00 -15.91
N LEU A 106 18.14 -14.97 -15.25
CA LEU A 106 17.09 -15.05 -14.25
C LEU A 106 15.90 -14.19 -14.70
N ASP A 107 14.80 -14.84 -15.07
CA ASP A 107 13.56 -14.18 -15.45
C ASP A 107 12.64 -14.05 -14.23
N ILE A 108 12.37 -12.82 -13.81
CA ILE A 108 11.44 -12.48 -12.72
C ILE A 108 10.07 -12.23 -13.33
N ASN A 109 9.08 -13.04 -12.91
CA ASN A 109 7.70 -12.90 -13.35
C ASN A 109 6.82 -12.50 -12.15
N ARG A 110 6.33 -11.26 -12.19
CA ARG A 110 5.51 -10.64 -11.14
C ARG A 110 4.07 -11.15 -11.09
N ASP A 111 3.56 -11.69 -12.20
CA ASP A 111 2.15 -12.10 -12.32
C ASP A 111 1.89 -13.43 -11.60
N LYS A 112 2.92 -14.28 -11.48
CA LYS A 112 2.80 -15.57 -10.81
C LYS A 112 3.18 -15.45 -9.34
N LYS A 113 2.16 -15.21 -8.52
CA LYS A 113 2.26 -15.02 -7.08
C LYS A 113 2.07 -16.33 -6.30
N TYR A 114 2.78 -16.45 -5.19
CA TYR A 114 2.68 -17.57 -4.25
C TYR A 114 2.36 -17.05 -2.84
N ARG A 115 2.76 -17.79 -1.79
CA ARG A 115 2.42 -17.48 -0.39
C ARG A 115 3.10 -16.20 0.12
N LYS A 116 2.42 -15.52 1.05
CA LYS A 116 2.93 -14.35 1.81
C LYS A 116 3.87 -14.80 2.95
N ILE A 117 4.86 -13.96 3.26
CA ILE A 117 5.73 -14.14 4.42
C ILE A 117 5.04 -13.62 5.70
N VAL A 118 5.11 -14.41 6.76
CA VAL A 118 4.66 -14.09 8.12
C VAL A 118 5.78 -13.43 8.93
N GLY A 119 7.02 -13.89 8.77
CA GLY A 119 8.14 -13.33 9.51
C GLY A 119 9.35 -14.24 9.68
N PHE A 120 10.34 -13.69 10.37
CA PHE A 120 11.59 -14.34 10.74
C PHE A 120 11.94 -14.04 12.20
N GLY A 121 12.66 -14.94 12.87
CA GLY A 121 12.96 -14.78 14.29
C GLY A 121 13.90 -15.82 14.88
N GLY A 122 13.92 -15.86 16.22
CA GLY A 122 14.68 -16.86 16.99
C GLY A 122 14.05 -17.15 18.36
N ALA A 123 14.63 -18.10 19.09
CA ALA A 123 14.21 -18.53 20.42
C ALA A 123 14.93 -17.79 21.57
N PHE A 124 14.14 -17.26 22.50
CA PHE A 124 14.60 -16.56 23.70
C PHE A 124 14.60 -17.53 24.90
N THR A 125 15.63 -18.37 24.96
CA THR A 125 15.77 -19.47 25.96
C THR A 125 16.34 -18.98 27.30
N GLY A 126 16.39 -19.88 28.30
CA GLY A 126 17.04 -19.59 29.58
C GLY A 126 18.53 -19.28 29.44
N ALA A 127 19.22 -19.97 28.52
CA ALA A 127 20.62 -19.73 28.17
C ALA A 127 20.85 -18.32 27.61
N VAL A 128 20.00 -17.89 26.69
CA VAL A 128 19.97 -16.51 26.15
C VAL A 128 19.83 -15.50 27.28
N SER A 129 18.83 -15.68 28.15
CA SER A 129 18.57 -14.77 29.26
C SER A 129 19.73 -14.69 30.27
N TYR A 130 20.35 -15.83 30.57
CA TYR A 130 21.49 -15.94 31.47
C TYR A 130 22.72 -15.24 30.91
N LEU A 131 23.03 -15.43 29.62
CA LEU A 131 24.17 -14.77 28.99
C LEU A 131 23.97 -13.26 28.87
N LEU A 132 22.76 -12.80 28.56
CA LEU A 132 22.43 -11.37 28.52
C LEU A 132 22.72 -10.66 29.85
N GLN A 133 22.42 -11.30 30.99
CA GLN A 133 22.71 -10.75 32.32
C GLN A 133 24.22 -10.55 32.58
N LYS A 134 25.10 -11.22 31.82
CA LYS A 134 26.55 -11.08 31.92
C LYS A 134 27.12 -9.99 31.00
N LEU A 135 26.32 -9.48 30.06
CA LEU A 135 26.76 -8.46 29.11
C LEU A 135 26.47 -7.06 29.64
N PRO A 136 27.34 -6.07 29.36
CA PRO A 136 27.01 -4.65 29.55
C PRO A 136 25.70 -4.29 28.84
N GLN A 137 24.96 -3.35 29.43
CA GLN A 137 23.62 -3.01 28.95
C GLN A 137 23.63 -2.49 27.51
N GLU A 138 24.65 -1.72 27.14
CA GLU A 138 24.87 -1.18 25.80
C GLU A 138 25.07 -2.29 24.77
N LEU A 139 25.74 -3.38 25.15
CA LEU A 139 25.98 -4.52 24.27
C LEU A 139 24.72 -5.38 24.10
N GLN A 140 23.91 -5.50 25.15
CA GLN A 140 22.56 -6.08 25.02
C GLN A 140 21.70 -5.26 24.04
N ASP A 141 21.77 -3.92 24.11
CA ASP A 141 21.04 -3.05 23.19
C ASP A 141 21.53 -3.21 21.75
N HIS A 142 22.84 -3.31 21.54
CA HIS A 142 23.41 -3.57 20.23
C HIS A 142 22.93 -4.91 19.65
N LEU A 143 22.83 -5.95 20.49
CA LEU A 143 22.27 -7.25 20.12
C LEU A 143 20.78 -7.13 19.73
N TYR A 144 19.95 -6.51 20.57
CA TYR A 144 18.52 -6.32 20.29
C TYR A 144 18.31 -5.56 18.98
N LYS A 145 19.07 -4.48 18.75
CA LYS A 145 19.03 -3.75 17.48
C LYS A 145 19.46 -4.63 16.31
N SER A 146 20.54 -5.39 16.47
CA SER A 146 21.06 -6.25 15.40
C SER A 146 20.00 -7.21 14.87
N PHE A 147 19.21 -7.81 15.76
CA PHE A 147 18.15 -8.74 15.35
C PHE A 147 16.84 -8.05 14.95
N TYR A 148 16.33 -7.14 15.77
CA TYR A 148 14.92 -6.72 15.71
C TYR A 148 14.68 -5.28 15.24
N SER A 149 15.71 -4.45 15.11
CA SER A 149 15.53 -3.09 14.59
C SER A 149 15.54 -3.07 13.07
N ASN A 150 15.00 -1.99 12.49
CA ASN A 150 15.01 -1.76 11.03
C ASN A 150 16.44 -1.66 10.47
N ASP A 151 17.39 -1.13 11.22
CA ASP A 151 18.81 -1.02 10.83
C ASP A 151 19.59 -2.34 11.06
N GLY A 152 18.97 -3.28 11.78
CA GLY A 152 19.43 -4.66 11.93
C GLY A 152 18.90 -5.57 10.83
N ILE A 153 18.62 -6.83 11.18
CA ILE A 153 18.08 -7.84 10.25
C ILE A 153 16.55 -8.00 10.32
N GLY A 154 15.85 -7.11 11.03
CA GLY A 154 14.39 -6.95 10.94
C GLY A 154 13.54 -8.14 11.38
N TRP A 155 13.96 -8.90 12.39
CA TRP A 155 13.15 -9.98 12.95
C TRP A 155 11.86 -9.45 13.60
N ASN A 156 10.79 -10.22 13.49
CA ASN A 156 9.48 -9.93 14.07
C ASN A 156 8.85 -11.15 14.78
N LEU A 157 9.45 -12.34 14.68
CA LEU A 157 9.04 -13.53 15.43
C LEU A 157 9.96 -13.76 16.62
N LEU A 158 9.40 -14.24 17.73
CA LEU A 158 10.17 -14.68 18.89
C LEU A 158 9.53 -15.93 19.48
N ARG A 159 10.33 -16.97 19.70
CA ARG A 159 9.89 -18.22 20.32
C ARG A 159 10.27 -18.25 21.79
N MET A 160 9.37 -18.66 22.65
CA MET A 160 9.61 -18.89 24.08
C MET A 160 9.20 -20.29 24.49
N SER A 161 9.96 -20.85 25.42
CA SER A 161 9.53 -22.03 26.16
C SER A 161 8.44 -21.69 27.16
N ILE A 162 7.42 -22.55 27.22
CA ILE A 162 6.42 -22.55 28.28
C ILE A 162 6.97 -23.45 29.38
N GLY A 163 7.61 -22.84 30.38
CA GLY A 163 8.47 -23.55 31.33
C GLY A 163 9.90 -23.68 30.81
N GLY A 164 10.64 -24.68 31.27
CA GLY A 164 12.02 -24.91 30.84
C GLY A 164 12.16 -25.54 29.45
N SER A 165 13.39 -25.52 28.97
CA SER A 165 13.90 -26.22 27.78
C SER A 165 15.24 -26.87 28.13
N ASP A 166 15.87 -27.60 27.20
CA ASP A 166 17.24 -28.08 27.38
C ASP A 166 18.26 -26.93 27.51
N PHE A 167 18.01 -25.80 26.85
CA PHE A 167 18.76 -24.54 27.00
C PHE A 167 18.28 -23.70 28.19
N ASP A 168 18.09 -24.35 29.33
CA ASP A 168 17.99 -23.73 30.65
C ASP A 168 19.14 -24.23 31.55
N LEU A 169 19.26 -23.68 32.76
CA LEU A 169 20.28 -24.11 33.71
C LEU A 169 19.90 -25.41 34.44
N GLU A 170 18.62 -25.76 34.45
CA GLU A 170 18.06 -26.95 35.09
C GLU A 170 16.66 -27.25 34.51
N PRO A 171 16.13 -28.48 34.66
CA PRO A 171 14.78 -28.79 34.21
C PRO A 171 13.71 -28.23 35.17
N TRP A 172 12.69 -27.57 34.64
CA TRP A 172 11.60 -26.97 35.41
C TRP A 172 10.30 -26.82 34.61
N ALA A 173 9.17 -26.65 35.30
CA ALA A 173 7.88 -26.31 34.72
C ALA A 173 7.07 -25.39 35.65
N TYR A 174 6.06 -24.69 35.13
CA TYR A 174 5.09 -24.01 36.00
C TYR A 174 4.29 -25.02 36.84
N ASN A 175 3.88 -24.64 38.05
CA ASN A 175 2.97 -25.42 38.91
C ASN A 175 3.50 -26.82 39.28
N GLU A 176 4.79 -26.93 39.63
CA GLU A 176 5.38 -28.17 40.13
C GLU A 176 4.87 -28.57 41.52
N LEU A 177 4.58 -27.58 42.38
CA LEU A 177 4.10 -27.78 43.74
C LEU A 177 2.82 -26.96 44.05
N PRO A 178 1.89 -27.48 44.88
CA PRO A 178 1.86 -28.86 45.35
C PRO A 178 1.63 -29.84 44.18
N GLU A 179 2.14 -31.07 44.29
CA GLU A 179 1.96 -32.07 43.23
C GLU A 179 0.49 -32.45 43.07
N ASN A 180 0.08 -32.81 41.85
CA ASN A 180 -1.28 -33.21 41.47
C ASN A 180 -2.34 -32.10 41.63
N ASP A 181 -1.94 -30.82 41.67
CA ASP A 181 -2.86 -29.69 41.64
C ASP A 181 -3.46 -29.48 40.22
N ALA A 182 -4.51 -30.24 39.92
CA ALA A 182 -5.22 -30.20 38.65
C ALA A 182 -5.92 -28.86 38.35
N GLN A 183 -6.09 -27.99 39.35
CA GLN A 183 -6.70 -26.67 39.22
C GLN A 183 -5.67 -25.56 38.96
N LEU A 184 -4.37 -25.90 38.99
CA LEU A 184 -3.25 -24.99 38.75
C LEU A 184 -3.33 -23.74 39.65
N THR A 185 -3.64 -23.93 40.93
CA THR A 185 -3.90 -22.85 41.90
C THR A 185 -2.68 -21.95 42.12
N ASN A 186 -1.47 -22.49 41.96
CA ASN A 186 -0.22 -21.72 42.10
C ASN A 186 0.26 -21.06 40.80
N PHE A 187 -0.33 -21.40 39.65
CA PHE A 187 0.00 -20.78 38.37
C PHE A 187 -0.75 -19.45 38.18
N THR A 188 -0.31 -18.40 38.88
CA THR A 188 -0.98 -17.08 38.89
C THR A 188 -0.08 -15.92 38.43
N LYS A 189 1.22 -16.15 38.28
CA LYS A 189 2.23 -15.17 37.88
C LYS A 189 3.37 -15.85 37.12
N LEU A 190 4.20 -15.05 36.44
CA LEU A 190 5.43 -15.55 35.82
C LEU A 190 6.35 -16.16 36.87
N ASP A 191 7.02 -17.24 36.49
CA ASP A 191 8.15 -17.78 37.24
C ASP A 191 9.27 -16.71 37.22
N PRO A 192 10.07 -16.56 38.30
CA PRO A 192 11.17 -15.60 38.31
C PRO A 192 12.09 -15.65 37.08
N ARG A 193 12.32 -16.85 36.51
CA ARG A 193 13.11 -17.04 35.29
C ARG A 193 12.47 -16.40 34.06
N ASP A 194 11.15 -16.54 33.92
CA ASP A 194 10.39 -15.93 32.83
C ASP A 194 10.12 -14.44 33.06
N ALA A 195 10.04 -13.99 34.31
CA ALA A 195 9.94 -12.57 34.65
C ALA A 195 11.17 -11.78 34.16
N ILE A 196 12.38 -12.32 34.34
CA ILE A 196 13.61 -11.73 33.80
C ILE A 196 13.59 -11.70 32.26
N LYS A 197 13.17 -12.80 31.62
CA LYS A 197 12.98 -12.83 30.16
C LYS A 197 12.00 -11.76 29.70
N ALA A 198 10.89 -11.57 30.42
CA ALA A 198 9.91 -10.54 30.10
C ALA A 198 10.50 -9.12 30.18
N GLU A 199 11.27 -8.80 31.22
CA GLU A 199 11.97 -7.51 31.34
C GLU A 199 12.94 -7.26 30.17
N GLN A 200 13.70 -8.30 29.79
CA GLN A 200 14.63 -8.25 28.66
C GLN A 200 13.89 -8.04 27.33
N ILE A 201 12.75 -8.71 27.13
CA ILE A 201 11.92 -8.55 25.92
C ILE A 201 11.28 -7.16 25.87
N HIS A 202 10.84 -6.60 27.01
CA HIS A 202 10.37 -5.21 27.06
C HIS A 202 11.46 -4.22 26.66
N ARG A 203 12.69 -4.44 27.13
CA ARG A 203 13.83 -3.64 26.72
C ARG A 203 14.12 -3.80 25.22
N LEU A 204 14.10 -5.02 24.71
CA LEU A 204 14.25 -5.32 23.28
C LEU A 204 13.23 -4.54 22.45
N LYS A 205 11.94 -4.61 22.78
CA LYS A 205 10.87 -3.87 22.09
C LYS A 205 11.14 -2.36 22.10
N LYS A 206 11.52 -1.81 23.25
CA LYS A 206 11.83 -0.39 23.42
C LYS A 206 13.02 0.06 22.58
N VAL A 207 14.13 -0.70 22.62
CA VAL A 207 15.40 -0.34 21.97
C VAL A 207 15.33 -0.54 20.47
N ALA A 208 14.67 -1.61 20.01
CA ALA A 208 14.47 -1.91 18.59
C ALA A 208 13.34 -1.08 17.96
N LYS A 209 12.53 -0.36 18.76
CA LYS A 209 11.29 0.31 18.34
C LYS A 209 10.32 -0.65 17.64
N LEU A 210 10.22 -1.88 18.16
CA LEU A 210 9.46 -2.95 17.55
C LEU A 210 8.03 -2.99 18.10
N GLU A 211 7.07 -2.62 17.26
CA GLU A 211 5.64 -2.63 17.61
C GLU A 211 4.98 -3.98 17.34
N ASN A 212 5.40 -4.69 16.29
CA ASN A 212 4.79 -5.94 15.81
C ASN A 212 5.64 -7.18 16.14
N LEU A 213 5.92 -7.41 17.43
CA LEU A 213 6.59 -8.63 17.88
C LEU A 213 5.57 -9.76 18.07
N LYS A 214 5.74 -10.87 17.34
CA LYS A 214 4.90 -12.06 17.45
C LYS A 214 5.55 -13.15 18.29
N ILE A 215 5.01 -13.37 19.49
CA ILE A 215 5.53 -14.37 20.42
C ILE A 215 4.84 -15.73 20.19
N LYS A 216 5.63 -16.77 19.91
CA LYS A 216 5.19 -18.18 19.86
C LYS A 216 5.63 -18.93 21.11
N GLY A 217 4.68 -19.52 21.84
CA GLY A 217 4.97 -20.45 22.94
C GLY A 217 5.06 -21.90 22.48
N ALA A 218 6.00 -22.66 23.03
CA ALA A 218 6.03 -24.13 22.92
C ALA A 218 6.38 -24.75 24.27
N ALA A 219 5.68 -25.79 24.69
CA ALA A 219 5.98 -26.53 25.91
C ALA A 219 6.83 -27.77 25.60
N TRP A 220 7.91 -27.99 26.34
CA TRP A 220 8.75 -29.19 26.24
C TRP A 220 8.22 -30.30 27.13
N SER A 221 7.81 -29.98 28.35
CA SER A 221 7.28 -30.95 29.32
C SER A 221 6.30 -30.29 30.28
N PRO A 222 5.24 -31.00 30.71
CA PRO A 222 4.46 -30.63 31.88
C PRO A 222 5.24 -30.94 33.17
N PRO A 223 4.75 -30.51 34.35
CA PRO A 223 5.22 -31.03 35.63
C PRO A 223 5.25 -32.55 35.68
N LYS A 224 6.26 -33.10 36.37
CA LYS A 224 6.47 -34.56 36.48
C LYS A 224 5.21 -35.32 36.85
N TRP A 225 4.43 -34.83 37.81
CA TRP A 225 3.22 -35.49 38.30
C TRP A 225 2.14 -35.69 37.23
N MET A 226 2.14 -34.92 36.14
CA MET A 226 1.21 -35.11 35.00
C MET A 226 1.62 -36.26 34.06
N LYS A 227 2.84 -36.76 34.17
CA LYS A 227 3.45 -37.71 33.22
C LYS A 227 3.35 -39.13 33.71
N SER A 228 3.19 -40.08 32.79
CA SER A 228 3.09 -41.51 33.10
C SER A 228 4.29 -42.09 33.87
N ASN A 229 5.48 -41.50 33.72
CA ASN A 229 6.72 -41.95 34.35
C ASN A 229 7.17 -41.08 35.54
N ASN A 230 6.42 -40.02 35.88
CA ASN A 230 6.79 -39.04 36.91
C ASN A 230 8.22 -38.48 36.81
N ALA A 231 8.79 -38.39 35.60
CA ALA A 231 10.17 -37.95 35.37
C ALA A 231 10.27 -36.92 34.24
N TRP A 232 11.35 -36.12 34.24
CA TRP A 232 11.59 -35.13 33.18
C TRP A 232 11.89 -35.77 31.83
N THR A 233 12.60 -36.90 31.83
CA THR A 233 13.15 -37.56 30.64
C THR A 233 12.65 -39.01 30.54
N GLY A 234 12.99 -39.69 29.44
CA GLY A 234 12.60 -41.08 29.19
C GLY A 234 11.18 -41.25 28.65
N PHE A 235 10.79 -42.51 28.43
CA PHE A 235 9.49 -42.84 27.83
C PHE A 235 8.35 -42.31 28.69
N SER A 236 7.56 -41.39 28.14
CA SER A 236 6.44 -40.79 28.86
C SER A 236 5.34 -40.31 27.92
N HIS A 237 4.13 -40.32 28.44
CA HIS A 237 2.98 -39.64 27.85
C HIS A 237 2.20 -38.91 28.94
N LEU A 238 1.34 -37.97 28.54
CA LEU A 238 0.45 -37.27 29.46
C LEU A 238 -0.60 -38.26 30.00
N LYS A 239 -0.81 -38.31 31.31
CA LYS A 239 -1.90 -39.11 31.90
C LYS A 239 -3.25 -38.52 31.49
N LYS A 240 -4.23 -39.38 31.16
CA LYS A 240 -5.52 -38.95 30.59
C LYS A 240 -6.32 -38.03 31.52
N GLU A 241 -6.24 -38.28 32.83
CA GLU A 241 -6.88 -37.45 33.85
C GLU A 241 -6.40 -35.99 33.86
N TYR A 242 -5.25 -35.67 33.24
CA TYR A 242 -4.69 -34.33 33.17
C TYR A 242 -4.79 -33.67 31.79
N TYR A 243 -5.57 -34.23 30.85
CA TYR A 243 -5.73 -33.66 29.52
C TYR A 243 -6.32 -32.25 29.54
N GLN A 244 -7.38 -32.05 30.34
CA GLN A 244 -7.98 -30.73 30.53
C GLN A 244 -7.02 -29.79 31.26
N THR A 245 -6.41 -30.25 32.35
CA THR A 245 -5.41 -29.47 33.11
C THR A 245 -4.26 -28.99 32.22
N TRP A 246 -3.79 -29.81 31.27
CA TRP A 246 -2.74 -29.42 30.34
C TRP A 246 -3.19 -28.41 29.29
N ALA A 247 -4.47 -28.44 28.88
CA ALA A 247 -5.04 -27.38 28.05
C ALA A 247 -5.13 -26.05 28.83
N ASP A 248 -5.62 -26.11 30.07
CA ASP A 248 -5.75 -24.94 30.94
C ASP A 248 -4.37 -24.34 31.30
N TYR A 249 -3.35 -25.19 31.40
CA TYR A 249 -1.96 -24.77 31.63
C TYR A 249 -1.44 -23.82 30.53
N HIS A 250 -1.70 -24.15 29.26
CA HIS A 250 -1.32 -23.29 28.14
C HIS A 250 -2.11 -21.99 28.15
N LEU A 251 -3.42 -22.06 28.42
CA LEU A 251 -4.27 -20.87 28.51
C LEU A 251 -3.80 -19.93 29.63
N LYS A 252 -3.49 -20.46 30.83
CA LYS A 252 -2.95 -19.67 31.94
C LYS A 252 -1.63 -19.00 31.58
N TRP A 253 -0.74 -19.68 30.85
CA TRP A 253 0.50 -19.06 30.39
C TRP A 253 0.23 -17.87 29.46
N VAL A 254 -0.70 -18.01 28.50
CA VAL A 254 -1.12 -16.91 27.61
C VAL A 254 -1.68 -15.73 28.41
N GLU A 255 -2.54 -15.99 29.39
CA GLU A 255 -3.12 -14.97 30.28
C GLU A 255 -2.05 -14.20 31.07
N ILE A 256 -1.08 -14.92 31.63
CA ILE A 256 -0.02 -14.33 32.42
C ILE A 256 0.94 -13.53 31.53
N MET A 257 1.29 -14.02 30.35
CA MET A 257 2.12 -13.30 29.38
C MET A 257 1.47 -11.99 28.94
N GLU A 258 0.18 -12.01 28.59
CA GLU A 258 -0.58 -10.81 28.24
C GLU A 258 -0.64 -9.83 29.41
N LYS A 259 -0.90 -10.30 30.64
CA LYS A 259 -0.91 -9.47 31.86
C LYS A 259 0.42 -8.75 32.10
N ASN A 260 1.53 -9.34 31.64
CA ASN A 260 2.86 -8.74 31.72
C ASN A 260 3.23 -7.95 30.44
N GLY A 261 2.27 -7.60 29.58
CA GLY A 261 2.48 -6.75 28.41
C GLY A 261 3.11 -7.45 27.20
N LEU A 262 3.10 -8.78 27.18
CA LEU A 262 3.66 -9.63 26.12
C LEU A 262 2.58 -10.53 25.53
N PRO A 263 1.67 -9.99 24.69
CA PRO A 263 0.61 -10.80 24.08
C PRO A 263 1.20 -11.93 23.21
N VAL A 264 0.62 -13.12 23.34
CA VAL A 264 1.05 -14.32 22.61
C VAL A 264 0.33 -14.39 21.27
N TRP A 265 1.09 -14.57 20.20
CA TRP A 265 0.58 -14.73 18.84
C TRP A 265 0.19 -16.17 18.53
N ALA A 266 0.99 -17.14 18.99
CA ALA A 266 0.79 -18.54 18.66
C ALA A 266 1.26 -19.51 19.76
N LEU A 267 0.71 -20.72 19.74
CA LEU A 267 1.09 -21.84 20.59
C LEU A 267 1.38 -23.07 19.75
N SER A 268 2.32 -23.90 20.19
CA SER A 268 2.54 -25.24 19.66
C SER A 268 1.75 -26.29 20.43
N THR A 269 1.34 -27.38 19.77
CA THR A 269 0.80 -28.59 20.42
C THR A 269 1.81 -29.33 21.30
N GLY A 270 3.08 -28.94 21.26
CA GLY A 270 4.17 -29.49 22.06
C GLY A 270 5.46 -29.56 21.24
N ASN A 271 6.60 -29.31 21.87
CA ASN A 271 7.91 -29.39 21.23
C ASN A 271 8.34 -30.85 21.03
N GLU A 272 8.67 -31.24 19.79
CA GLU A 272 9.24 -32.55 19.42
C GLU A 272 8.50 -33.75 20.05
N PRO A 273 7.19 -33.90 19.80
CA PRO A 273 6.36 -34.95 20.38
C PRO A 273 6.90 -36.37 20.22
N MET A 274 7.70 -36.67 19.18
CA MET A 274 8.27 -37.99 18.98
C MET A 274 9.38 -38.36 19.98
N ASN A 275 10.06 -37.37 20.56
CA ASN A 275 11.21 -37.62 21.44
C ASN A 275 10.85 -38.44 22.68
N GLY A 276 9.71 -38.12 23.31
CA GLY A 276 9.24 -38.81 24.51
C GLY A 276 8.70 -40.23 24.26
N LEU A 277 8.58 -40.67 23.00
CA LEU A 277 8.09 -42.01 22.64
C LEU A 277 9.13 -42.87 21.91
N VAL A 278 9.85 -42.33 20.93
CA VAL A 278 10.68 -43.10 20.00
C VAL A 278 12.17 -42.93 20.27
N PHE A 279 12.61 -41.72 20.62
CA PHE A 279 14.02 -41.40 20.85
C PHE A 279 14.38 -41.29 22.34
N MET A 280 13.54 -41.85 23.21
CA MET A 280 13.61 -41.77 24.67
C MET A 280 14.96 -42.19 25.30
N ASN A 281 15.71 -43.07 24.62
CA ASN A 281 17.01 -43.55 25.11
C ASN A 281 18.18 -42.63 24.71
N PHE A 282 17.95 -41.72 23.75
CA PHE A 282 18.94 -40.76 23.25
C PHE A 282 18.68 -39.35 23.79
N VAL A 283 17.42 -39.02 24.08
CA VAL A 283 16.99 -37.71 24.59
C VAL A 283 17.16 -37.67 26.11
N LYS A 284 18.14 -36.90 26.58
CA LYS A 284 18.47 -36.73 28.01
C LYS A 284 17.88 -35.49 28.65
N PHE A 285 17.06 -34.74 27.92
CA PHE A 285 16.41 -33.51 28.36
C PHE A 285 14.89 -33.67 28.49
N MET A 286 14.24 -32.65 29.04
CA MET A 286 12.81 -32.68 29.29
C MET A 286 12.00 -32.85 27.99
N SER A 287 11.00 -33.75 28.02
CA SER A 287 10.16 -34.03 26.85
C SER A 287 8.79 -34.58 27.25
N LEU A 288 7.79 -34.41 26.39
CA LEU A 288 6.48 -35.04 26.51
C LEU A 288 6.17 -35.84 25.24
N GLY A 289 6.03 -37.16 25.38
CA GLY A 289 5.72 -38.03 24.26
C GLY A 289 4.24 -37.93 23.84
N TRP A 290 4.00 -37.70 22.56
CA TRP A 290 2.67 -37.78 21.95
C TRP A 290 2.66 -38.80 20.83
N SER A 291 1.63 -39.65 20.81
CA SER A 291 1.26 -40.36 19.58
C SER A 291 0.27 -39.48 18.81
N PRO A 292 0.22 -39.55 17.47
CA PRO A 292 -0.77 -38.79 16.71
C PRO A 292 -2.22 -39.15 17.11
N LEU A 293 -2.46 -40.37 17.63
CA LEU A 293 -3.77 -40.76 18.13
C LEU A 293 -4.16 -40.01 19.41
N HIS A 294 -3.26 -39.97 20.40
CA HIS A 294 -3.53 -39.28 21.67
C HIS A 294 -3.49 -37.76 21.53
N GLN A 295 -2.62 -37.22 20.66
CA GLN A 295 -2.59 -35.78 20.39
C GLN A 295 -3.87 -35.32 19.70
N ALA A 296 -4.46 -36.15 18.83
CA ALA A 296 -5.76 -35.87 18.23
C ALA A 296 -6.90 -35.86 19.26
N GLU A 297 -6.93 -36.82 20.20
CA GLU A 297 -7.88 -36.83 21.32
C GLU A 297 -7.73 -35.56 22.16
N TRP A 298 -6.51 -35.26 22.64
CA TRP A 298 -6.26 -34.07 23.46
C TRP A 298 -6.61 -32.77 22.75
N LEU A 299 -6.25 -32.63 21.47
CA LEU A 299 -6.52 -31.43 20.69
C LEU A 299 -8.01 -31.22 20.42
N SER A 300 -8.73 -32.27 20.02
CA SER A 300 -10.17 -32.21 19.72
C SER A 300 -11.03 -32.05 20.97
N ASP A 301 -10.76 -32.84 22.01
CA ASP A 301 -11.64 -32.92 23.18
C ASP A 301 -11.30 -31.87 24.25
N HIS A 302 -10.09 -31.29 24.26
CA HIS A 302 -9.62 -30.41 25.33
C HIS A 302 -8.95 -29.13 24.82
N PHE A 303 -7.76 -29.20 24.22
CA PHE A 303 -6.94 -28.02 23.94
C PHE A 303 -7.60 -27.06 22.93
N GLY A 304 -8.14 -27.59 21.83
CA GLY A 304 -8.89 -26.83 20.84
C GLY A 304 -10.08 -26.08 21.47
N PRO A 305 -11.02 -26.79 22.11
CA PRO A 305 -12.14 -26.16 22.83
C PRO A 305 -11.70 -25.14 23.89
N THR A 306 -10.68 -25.43 24.72
CA THR A 306 -10.18 -24.50 25.73
C THR A 306 -9.73 -23.17 25.11
N ILE A 307 -8.94 -23.20 24.03
CA ILE A 307 -8.50 -21.98 23.37
C ILE A 307 -9.66 -21.28 22.64
N ARG A 308 -10.45 -22.02 21.85
CA ARG A 308 -11.53 -21.44 21.02
C ARG A 308 -12.71 -20.88 21.83
N ASN A 309 -12.94 -21.38 23.05
CA ASN A 309 -13.97 -20.84 23.96
C ASN A 309 -13.43 -19.74 24.89
N SER A 310 -12.14 -19.44 24.85
CA SER A 310 -11.53 -18.35 25.61
C SER A 310 -11.59 -17.02 24.86
N LYS A 311 -11.16 -15.93 25.51
CA LYS A 311 -10.97 -14.64 24.82
C LYS A 311 -9.84 -14.66 23.76
N TYR A 312 -9.01 -15.70 23.74
CA TYR A 312 -7.91 -15.89 22.79
C TYR A 312 -8.26 -16.86 21.65
N LYS A 313 -9.55 -16.94 21.29
CA LYS A 313 -10.05 -17.85 20.26
C LYS A 313 -9.33 -17.73 18.90
N ASP A 314 -8.75 -16.57 18.61
CA ASP A 314 -8.05 -16.28 17.35
C ASP A 314 -6.54 -16.64 17.39
N LEU A 315 -6.05 -17.17 18.51
CA LEU A 315 -4.66 -17.58 18.67
C LEU A 315 -4.30 -18.71 17.69
N ILE A 316 -3.13 -18.61 17.04
CA ILE A 316 -2.67 -19.59 16.06
C ILE A 316 -2.15 -20.83 16.77
N ILE A 317 -2.73 -21.99 16.46
CA ILE A 317 -2.25 -23.28 16.95
C ILE A 317 -1.37 -23.93 15.88
N PHE A 318 -0.09 -24.12 16.23
CA PHE A 318 0.88 -24.89 15.46
C PHE A 318 0.77 -26.37 15.79
N GLY A 319 0.50 -27.19 14.78
CA GLY A 319 0.51 -28.64 14.90
C GLY A 319 1.89 -29.24 14.68
N ASN A 320 2.14 -30.34 15.38
CA ASN A 320 3.33 -31.19 15.32
C ASN A 320 4.59 -30.57 15.94
N ASP A 321 5.16 -29.51 15.35
CA ASP A 321 6.38 -28.84 15.85
C ASP A 321 7.54 -29.84 16.03
N ASP A 322 7.81 -30.59 14.96
CA ASP A 322 8.77 -31.69 14.90
C ASP A 322 9.39 -31.79 13.48
N GLN A 323 10.26 -32.77 13.28
CA GLN A 323 10.99 -33.02 12.05
C GLN A 323 10.08 -33.33 10.86
N ARG A 324 10.49 -32.90 9.66
CA ARG A 324 9.69 -33.04 8.42
C ARG A 324 9.33 -34.47 8.02
N TYR A 325 10.05 -35.49 8.48
CA TYR A 325 9.76 -36.89 8.12
C TYR A 325 8.50 -37.46 8.79
N THR A 326 7.99 -36.79 9.81
CA THR A 326 6.73 -37.15 10.49
C THR A 326 5.50 -36.79 9.62
N PHE A 327 5.70 -35.89 8.66
CA PHE A 327 4.71 -35.47 7.68
C PHE A 327 4.64 -36.45 6.50
N PRO A 328 3.50 -36.57 5.78
CA PRO A 328 2.15 -36.10 6.13
C PRO A 328 1.44 -37.03 7.13
N ASN A 329 2.06 -38.16 7.50
CA ASN A 329 1.38 -39.26 8.18
C ASN A 329 0.84 -38.86 9.56
N TRP A 330 1.52 -37.97 10.28
CA TRP A 330 1.07 -37.45 11.57
C TRP A 330 -0.37 -36.94 11.52
N PHE A 331 -0.64 -35.97 10.63
CA PHE A 331 -1.96 -35.36 10.47
C PHE A 331 -2.98 -36.32 9.85
N HIS A 332 -2.54 -37.23 8.97
CA HIS A 332 -3.42 -38.28 8.43
C HIS A 332 -3.97 -39.17 9.55
N VAL A 333 -3.11 -39.60 10.48
CA VAL A 333 -3.51 -40.43 11.62
C VAL A 333 -4.36 -39.62 12.61
N MET A 334 -4.02 -38.35 12.88
CA MET A 334 -4.84 -37.49 13.72
C MET A 334 -6.27 -37.35 13.17
N LYS A 335 -6.40 -36.99 11.90
CA LYS A 335 -7.71 -36.84 11.23
C LYS A 335 -8.53 -38.12 11.21
N LYS A 336 -7.88 -39.29 11.07
CA LYS A 336 -8.55 -40.59 11.15
C LYS A 336 -9.10 -40.87 12.54
N LYS A 337 -8.43 -40.39 13.59
CA LYS A 337 -8.83 -40.61 14.99
C LYS A 337 -9.89 -39.64 15.47
N ARG A 338 -9.72 -38.35 15.18
CA ARG A 338 -10.67 -37.25 15.45
C ARG A 338 -10.70 -36.32 14.24
N ALA A 339 -11.79 -36.33 13.49
CA ALA A 339 -11.87 -35.66 12.19
C ALA A 339 -11.64 -34.14 12.28
N ASP A 340 -12.13 -33.55 13.37
CA ASP A 340 -12.07 -32.13 13.74
C ASP A 340 -10.71 -31.71 14.34
N SER A 341 -9.86 -32.64 14.75
CA SER A 341 -8.57 -32.30 15.40
C SER A 341 -7.69 -31.40 14.52
N VAL A 342 -7.66 -31.63 13.21
CA VAL A 342 -6.87 -30.83 12.26
C VAL A 342 -7.51 -29.47 11.96
N ASP A 343 -8.80 -29.31 12.25
CA ASP A 343 -9.51 -28.05 12.03
C ASP A 343 -9.12 -27.00 13.09
N TYR A 344 -8.73 -27.44 14.29
CA TYR A 344 -8.17 -26.56 15.31
C TYR A 344 -6.76 -26.04 14.97
N ILE A 345 -6.01 -26.72 14.10
CA ILE A 345 -4.65 -26.33 13.70
C ILE A 345 -4.72 -25.22 12.65
N ASN A 346 -4.03 -24.11 12.88
CA ASN A 346 -3.93 -23.01 11.92
C ASN A 346 -2.61 -23.05 11.13
N ALA A 347 -1.57 -23.63 11.74
CA ALA A 347 -0.21 -23.62 11.21
C ALA A 347 0.51 -24.96 11.45
N LEU A 348 1.50 -25.25 10.62
CA LEU A 348 2.33 -26.45 10.69
C LEU A 348 3.73 -26.04 11.13
N GLY A 349 4.18 -26.59 12.26
CA GLY A 349 5.52 -26.35 12.80
C GLY A 349 6.49 -27.45 12.33
N VAL A 350 7.60 -27.04 11.73
CA VAL A 350 8.63 -27.96 11.23
C VAL A 350 9.98 -27.60 11.83
N HIS A 351 10.71 -28.59 12.32
CA HIS A 351 12.08 -28.43 12.80
C HIS A 351 13.10 -28.83 11.72
N TRP A 352 14.22 -28.11 11.65
CA TRP A 352 15.26 -28.30 10.63
C TRP A 352 16.52 -28.96 11.20
N TYR A 353 16.50 -30.29 11.38
CA TYR A 353 17.70 -31.05 11.81
C TYR A 353 18.04 -32.17 10.83
N TRP A 354 17.05 -32.90 10.30
CA TRP A 354 17.26 -34.10 9.48
C TRP A 354 17.06 -33.89 7.98
N ASP A 355 17.06 -32.64 7.53
CA ASP A 355 16.73 -32.22 6.17
C ASP A 355 17.76 -32.66 5.11
N GLU A 356 18.99 -32.96 5.52
CA GLU A 356 19.98 -33.58 4.63
C GLU A 356 19.62 -35.02 4.24
N ILE A 357 18.78 -35.69 5.04
CA ILE A 357 18.38 -37.10 4.86
C ILE A 357 16.99 -37.21 4.24
N PHE A 358 16.01 -36.53 4.83
CA PHE A 358 14.62 -36.58 4.36
C PHE A 358 14.38 -35.46 3.38
N LYS A 359 13.70 -35.69 2.25
CA LYS A 359 13.50 -34.68 1.18
C LYS A 359 12.32 -33.72 1.46
N PRO A 360 12.25 -32.54 0.81
CA PRO A 360 11.10 -31.63 0.93
C PRO A 360 9.75 -32.23 0.52
N SER A 361 9.73 -33.31 -0.27
CA SER A 361 8.51 -33.97 -0.74
C SER A 361 7.53 -34.42 0.36
N PHE A 362 7.98 -34.58 1.61
CA PHE A 362 7.09 -34.85 2.75
C PHE A 362 6.17 -33.66 3.05
N ILE A 363 6.71 -32.44 2.91
CA ILE A 363 6.00 -31.19 3.07
C ILE A 363 5.09 -30.92 1.88
N ASP A 364 5.59 -31.13 0.65
CA ASP A 364 4.79 -30.95 -0.57
C ASP A 364 3.49 -31.78 -0.50
N LYS A 365 3.59 -33.07 -0.16
CA LYS A 365 2.43 -33.96 0.05
C LYS A 365 1.49 -33.54 1.17
N THR A 366 2.01 -32.80 2.15
CA THR A 366 1.19 -32.26 3.24
C THR A 366 0.40 -31.05 2.75
N LEU A 367 1.06 -30.12 2.06
CA LEU A 367 0.44 -28.92 1.53
C LEU A 367 -0.57 -29.22 0.41
N GLU A 368 -0.37 -30.29 -0.37
CA GLU A 368 -1.39 -30.80 -1.31
C GLU A 368 -2.73 -31.10 -0.60
N LYS A 369 -2.68 -31.53 0.67
CA LYS A 369 -3.88 -31.89 1.46
C LYS A 369 -4.38 -30.77 2.37
N MET A 370 -3.52 -29.82 2.70
CA MET A 370 -3.77 -28.73 3.64
C MET A 370 -3.17 -27.41 3.12
N PRO A 371 -3.58 -26.94 1.93
CA PRO A 371 -2.98 -25.79 1.24
C PRO A 371 -3.26 -24.44 1.92
N GLU A 372 -4.19 -24.39 2.87
CA GLU A 372 -4.59 -23.20 3.61
C GLU A 372 -3.76 -22.95 4.87
N LYS A 373 -3.08 -23.99 5.40
CA LYS A 373 -2.32 -23.87 6.66
C LYS A 373 -1.03 -23.09 6.46
N LEU A 374 -0.71 -22.22 7.42
CA LEU A 374 0.61 -21.60 7.50
C LEU A 374 1.67 -22.69 7.72
N LEU A 375 2.87 -22.48 7.18
CA LEU A 375 3.98 -23.41 7.30
C LEU A 375 5.24 -22.65 7.69
N LEU A 376 5.79 -22.91 8.88
CA LEU A 376 7.01 -22.26 9.34
C LEU A 376 8.05 -23.30 9.76
N ILE A 377 9.32 -22.98 9.50
CA ILE A 377 10.38 -23.55 10.32
C ILE A 377 10.25 -22.89 11.68
N THR A 378 9.91 -23.68 12.69
CA THR A 378 9.64 -23.18 14.05
C THR A 378 10.83 -23.36 14.98
N GLU A 379 11.88 -24.03 14.52
CA GLU A 379 13.15 -24.25 15.21
C GLU A 379 14.20 -24.78 14.22
N SER A 380 15.42 -24.24 14.29
CA SER A 380 16.58 -24.68 13.50
C SER A 380 17.89 -24.42 14.22
N CYS A 381 18.89 -25.29 14.05
CA CYS A 381 20.25 -25.05 14.53
C CYS A 381 21.26 -25.87 13.72
N ILE A 382 22.55 -25.67 13.99
CA ILE A 382 23.65 -26.50 13.46
C ILE A 382 24.53 -26.94 14.61
N GLY A 383 25.11 -28.14 14.50
CA GLY A 383 25.91 -28.77 15.55
C GLY A 383 25.16 -29.91 16.25
N ASP A 384 23.94 -30.20 15.82
CA ASP A 384 23.04 -31.21 16.34
C ASP A 384 23.43 -32.65 15.96
N LYS A 385 24.34 -32.83 14.99
CA LYS A 385 24.71 -34.15 14.47
C LYS A 385 25.95 -34.74 15.16
N PRO A 386 25.98 -36.06 15.44
CA PRO A 386 27.14 -36.74 16.02
C PRO A 386 28.43 -36.64 15.20
N TRP A 387 28.33 -36.41 13.88
CA TRP A 387 29.46 -36.26 12.95
C TRP A 387 29.82 -34.80 12.65
N GLN A 388 29.18 -33.84 13.32
CA GLN A 388 29.50 -32.42 13.23
C GLN A 388 30.16 -31.96 14.53
N LYS A 389 31.00 -30.93 14.45
CA LYS A 389 31.48 -30.22 15.64
C LYS A 389 30.24 -29.61 16.31
N SER A 390 29.89 -30.02 17.53
CA SER A 390 28.69 -29.52 18.22
C SER A 390 28.86 -28.09 18.72
N VAL A 391 30.08 -27.73 19.11
CA VAL A 391 30.43 -26.38 19.58
C VAL A 391 30.45 -25.34 18.43
N PRO A 392 30.30 -24.04 18.75
CA PRO A 392 30.46 -22.94 17.81
C PRO A 392 31.76 -23.02 17.01
N ALA A 393 31.65 -22.76 15.72
CA ALA A 393 32.76 -22.67 14.77
C ALA A 393 32.82 -21.20 14.31
N LEU A 394 33.65 -20.42 15.00
CA LEU A 394 33.66 -18.97 14.85
C LEU A 394 33.99 -18.57 13.41
N GLY A 395 33.13 -17.80 12.76
CA GLY A 395 33.36 -17.35 11.38
C GLY A 395 33.11 -18.40 10.31
N SER A 396 32.48 -19.54 10.64
CA SER A 396 32.25 -20.62 9.67
C SER A 396 31.30 -20.22 8.54
N TRP A 397 31.87 -19.89 7.37
CA TRP A 397 31.09 -19.62 6.17
C TRP A 397 30.29 -20.86 5.71
N TYR A 398 30.81 -22.06 5.94
CA TYR A 398 30.12 -23.31 5.62
C TYR A 398 28.77 -23.41 6.33
N ARG A 399 28.69 -23.04 7.61
CA ARG A 399 27.42 -22.99 8.35
C ARG A 399 26.48 -21.94 7.77
N GLY A 400 27.00 -20.77 7.40
CA GLY A 400 26.25 -19.75 6.66
C GLY A 400 25.63 -20.28 5.37
N GLU A 401 26.41 -20.94 4.51
CA GLU A 401 25.89 -21.52 3.26
C GLU A 401 24.81 -22.59 3.47
N LYS A 402 24.92 -23.37 4.55
CA LYS A 402 23.89 -24.36 4.89
C LYS A 402 22.56 -23.66 5.18
N TYR A 403 22.58 -22.53 5.90
CA TYR A 403 21.41 -21.68 6.08
C TYR A 403 20.92 -21.10 4.74
N ALA A 404 21.81 -20.56 3.90
CA ALA A 404 21.42 -19.99 2.59
C ALA A 404 20.63 -21.00 1.75
N ARG A 405 21.16 -22.23 1.59
CA ARG A 405 20.52 -23.30 0.83
C ARG A 405 19.17 -23.69 1.42
N ALA A 406 19.11 -23.77 2.74
CA ALA A 406 17.89 -24.20 3.42
C ALA A 406 16.79 -23.13 3.35
N PHE A 407 17.12 -21.85 3.52
CA PHE A 407 16.19 -20.74 3.30
C PHE A 407 15.67 -20.76 1.86
N LEU A 408 16.56 -20.85 0.86
CA LEU A 408 16.17 -20.89 -0.55
C LEU A 408 15.25 -22.08 -0.86
N GLN A 409 15.58 -23.29 -0.38
CA GLN A 409 14.75 -24.47 -0.55
C GLN A 409 13.38 -24.30 0.13
N ASN A 410 13.35 -24.00 1.44
CA ASN A 410 12.09 -23.94 2.18
C ASN A 410 11.15 -22.84 1.64
N LEU A 411 11.69 -21.65 1.32
CA LEU A 411 10.91 -20.58 0.70
C LEU A 411 10.38 -20.96 -0.70
N GLN A 412 11.13 -21.76 -1.46
CA GLN A 412 10.66 -22.33 -2.74
C GLN A 412 9.54 -23.38 -2.56
N HIS A 413 9.48 -24.03 -1.40
CA HIS A 413 8.49 -25.06 -1.05
C HIS A 413 7.31 -24.53 -0.20
N GLY A 414 7.09 -23.21 -0.20
CA GLY A 414 5.85 -22.62 0.33
C GLY A 414 5.86 -22.32 1.84
N TYR A 415 7.04 -22.30 2.47
CA TYR A 415 7.19 -21.82 3.84
C TYR A 415 6.89 -20.32 3.93
N ASN A 416 6.17 -19.94 4.98
CA ASN A 416 5.78 -18.57 5.29
C ASN A 416 6.81 -17.85 6.19
N GLY A 417 7.77 -18.55 6.77
CA GLY A 417 8.71 -17.93 7.72
C GLY A 417 9.66 -18.92 8.38
N TRP A 418 10.54 -18.39 9.21
CA TRP A 418 11.62 -19.15 9.85
C TRP A 418 11.95 -18.63 11.26
N ILE A 419 12.03 -19.52 12.23
CA ILE A 419 12.50 -19.25 13.59
C ILE A 419 13.78 -20.07 13.83
N ASP A 420 14.89 -19.38 14.05
CA ASP A 420 16.15 -19.98 14.48
C ASP A 420 16.10 -20.38 15.96
N TRP A 421 17.10 -21.14 16.44
CA TRP A 421 17.16 -21.54 17.84
C TRP A 421 17.66 -20.42 18.74
N ASN A 422 18.77 -20.60 19.46
CA ASN A 422 19.23 -19.62 20.42
C ASN A 422 19.74 -18.34 19.73
N LEU A 423 19.22 -17.17 20.13
CA LEU A 423 19.69 -15.86 19.64
C LEU A 423 21.19 -15.65 19.86
N LEU A 424 21.67 -16.12 21.02
CA LEU A 424 23.08 -16.11 21.39
C LEU A 424 23.44 -17.33 22.24
N LEU A 425 24.70 -17.76 22.15
CA LEU A 425 25.32 -18.76 23.02
C LEU A 425 26.75 -18.32 23.39
N ASP A 426 27.39 -19.02 24.31
CA ASP A 426 28.83 -18.85 24.57
C ASP A 426 29.71 -19.62 23.57
N GLN A 427 31.04 -19.47 23.64
CA GLN A 427 31.96 -20.16 22.73
C GLN A 427 31.94 -21.70 22.85
N ASN A 428 31.27 -22.26 23.85
CA ASN A 428 31.09 -23.71 24.04
C ASN A 428 29.72 -24.19 23.53
N GLY A 429 28.86 -23.28 23.07
CA GLY A 429 27.52 -23.61 22.58
C GLY A 429 26.49 -23.82 23.69
N GLY A 430 26.72 -23.22 24.87
CA GLY A 430 25.85 -23.32 26.04
C GLY A 430 25.49 -21.95 26.63
N PRO A 431 25.02 -21.91 27.89
CA PRO A 431 24.86 -23.06 28.80
C PRO A 431 23.70 -23.99 28.40
N ASN A 432 23.86 -25.28 28.68
CA ASN A 432 22.84 -26.32 28.48
C ASN A 432 23.04 -27.39 29.57
N TYR A 433 22.00 -27.72 30.34
CA TYR A 433 22.15 -28.58 31.53
C TYR A 433 22.36 -30.08 31.22
N VAL A 434 22.29 -30.48 29.94
CA VAL A 434 22.48 -31.87 29.49
C VAL A 434 23.62 -32.02 28.48
N ASP A 435 24.49 -31.01 28.36
CA ASP A 435 25.61 -30.97 27.41
C ASP A 435 25.19 -31.11 25.93
N ASN A 436 23.95 -30.71 25.59
CA ASN A 436 23.45 -30.69 24.21
C ASN A 436 23.83 -29.36 23.52
N THR A 437 25.11 -29.18 23.22
CA THR A 437 25.65 -27.92 22.69
C THR A 437 25.45 -27.78 21.17
N VAL A 438 25.22 -26.54 20.72
CA VAL A 438 24.99 -26.19 19.31
C VAL A 438 25.63 -24.83 18.96
N ASP A 439 25.60 -24.42 17.70
CA ASP A 439 25.99 -23.06 17.28
C ASP A 439 24.83 -22.06 17.39
N ALA A 440 25.15 -20.76 17.39
CA ALA A 440 24.20 -19.66 17.35
C ALA A 440 24.69 -18.53 16.44
N PRO A 441 23.80 -17.69 15.88
CA PRO A 441 24.16 -16.56 15.04
C PRO A 441 25.04 -15.50 15.72
N VAL A 442 24.99 -15.42 17.06
CA VAL A 442 25.84 -14.54 17.84
C VAL A 442 26.48 -15.32 18.99
N ILE A 443 27.79 -15.15 19.17
CA ILE A 443 28.56 -15.80 20.24
C ILE A 443 29.05 -14.76 21.24
N VAL A 444 28.81 -15.01 22.53
CA VAL A 444 29.39 -14.24 23.64
C VAL A 444 30.80 -14.76 23.91
N ASN A 445 31.77 -13.86 23.90
CA ASN A 445 33.12 -14.18 24.34
C ASN A 445 33.16 -14.14 25.87
N THR A 446 33.16 -15.29 26.54
CA THR A 446 33.16 -15.29 28.01
C THR A 446 34.54 -14.93 28.60
N ASN A 447 35.59 -14.93 27.78
CA ASN A 447 36.92 -14.48 28.19
C ASN A 447 37.04 -12.95 28.12
N ASN A 448 36.17 -12.29 27.35
CA ASN A 448 36.06 -10.84 27.26
C ASN A 448 34.57 -10.45 27.14
N PRO A 449 33.84 -10.28 28.26
CA PRO A 449 32.40 -10.02 28.25
C PRO A 449 32.01 -8.64 27.69
N ASN A 450 32.97 -7.86 27.20
CA ASN A 450 32.74 -6.58 26.53
C ASN A 450 32.60 -6.70 25.01
N GLU A 451 32.58 -7.92 24.46
CA GLU A 451 32.35 -8.16 23.03
C GLU A 451 31.39 -9.34 22.75
N ILE A 452 30.65 -9.21 21.65
CA ILE A 452 29.89 -10.29 21.01
C ILE A 452 30.35 -10.47 19.57
N LEU A 453 30.25 -11.69 19.06
CA LEU A 453 30.74 -12.09 17.74
C LEU A 453 29.59 -12.52 16.85
N LYS A 454 29.30 -11.73 15.80
CA LYS A 454 28.28 -12.04 14.80
C LYS A 454 28.86 -13.01 13.76
N GLN A 455 28.24 -14.18 13.66
CA GLN A 455 28.64 -15.29 12.80
C GLN A 455 28.16 -15.06 11.35
N PRO A 456 28.76 -15.71 10.33
CA PRO A 456 28.28 -15.63 8.94
C PRO A 456 26.80 -16.02 8.75
N MET A 457 26.28 -16.91 9.60
CA MET A 457 24.86 -17.29 9.58
C MET A 457 23.92 -16.12 9.92
N PHE A 458 24.34 -15.18 10.78
CA PHE A 458 23.59 -13.96 11.08
C PHE A 458 23.33 -13.16 9.79
N TYR A 459 24.39 -12.89 9.02
CA TYR A 459 24.30 -12.12 7.78
C TYR A 459 23.54 -12.88 6.70
N THR A 460 23.74 -14.20 6.63
CA THR A 460 23.03 -15.05 5.68
C THR A 460 21.52 -15.02 5.93
N MET A 461 21.08 -15.19 7.18
CA MET A 461 19.66 -15.05 7.54
C MET A 461 19.15 -13.65 7.25
N GLY A 462 19.97 -12.63 7.52
CA GLY A 462 19.64 -11.25 7.25
C GLY A 462 19.39 -10.93 5.77
N HIS A 463 20.02 -11.64 4.82
CA HIS A 463 19.70 -11.52 3.39
C HIS A 463 18.24 -11.90 3.05
N PHE A 464 17.57 -12.66 3.91
CA PHE A 464 16.16 -12.99 3.79
C PHE A 464 15.33 -12.12 4.74
N SER A 465 15.64 -12.12 6.04
CA SER A 465 14.77 -11.47 7.03
C SER A 465 14.68 -9.96 6.88
N LYS A 466 15.79 -9.30 6.56
CA LYS A 466 15.81 -7.84 6.39
C LYS A 466 15.09 -7.38 5.13
N PHE A 467 15.26 -8.15 4.05
CA PHE A 467 14.89 -7.73 2.69
C PHE A 467 13.62 -8.40 2.18
N ILE A 468 13.01 -9.28 2.98
CA ILE A 468 11.73 -9.92 2.71
C ILE A 468 10.87 -9.71 3.98
N PRO A 469 10.45 -8.46 4.27
CA PRO A 469 9.64 -8.17 5.45
C PRO A 469 8.29 -8.91 5.40
N GLU A 470 7.59 -8.89 6.53
CA GLU A 470 6.23 -9.41 6.63
C GLU A 470 5.33 -8.92 5.49
N ASN A 471 4.41 -9.76 5.05
CA ASN A 471 3.49 -9.55 3.94
C ASN A 471 4.12 -9.53 2.54
N SER A 472 5.45 -9.69 2.42
CA SER A 472 6.08 -9.90 1.12
C SER A 472 5.50 -11.14 0.43
N VAL A 473 5.12 -10.99 -0.85
CA VAL A 473 4.53 -12.06 -1.68
C VAL A 473 5.64 -12.66 -2.53
N ARG A 474 5.85 -13.97 -2.45
CA ARG A 474 6.79 -14.64 -3.35
C ARG A 474 6.28 -14.55 -4.79
N ILE A 475 7.19 -14.23 -5.72
CA ILE A 475 6.94 -14.21 -7.17
C ILE A 475 7.87 -15.21 -7.88
N ASP A 476 7.64 -15.47 -9.17
CA ASP A 476 8.47 -16.44 -9.91
C ASP A 476 9.86 -15.86 -10.21
N ALA A 477 10.87 -16.72 -10.09
CA ALA A 477 12.27 -16.42 -10.37
C ALA A 477 12.87 -17.61 -11.15
N ILE A 478 12.74 -17.57 -12.48
CA ILE A 478 13.08 -18.70 -13.36
C ILE A 478 14.52 -18.54 -13.83
N ARG A 479 15.37 -19.47 -13.40
CA ARG A 479 16.79 -19.51 -13.78
C ARG A 479 17.02 -20.38 -15.01
N SER A 480 17.91 -19.94 -15.90
CA SER A 480 18.27 -20.69 -17.12
C SER A 480 19.12 -21.93 -16.86
N ASN A 481 19.81 -22.00 -15.71
CA ASN A 481 20.60 -23.15 -15.27
C ASN A 481 20.83 -23.14 -13.75
N VAL A 482 21.54 -24.14 -13.23
CA VAL A 482 21.73 -24.39 -11.79
C VAL A 482 22.90 -23.64 -11.14
N ASN A 483 23.58 -22.72 -11.83
CA ASN A 483 24.77 -22.06 -11.28
C ASN A 483 24.46 -21.03 -10.17
N ILE A 484 23.21 -20.55 -10.08
CA ILE A 484 22.74 -19.65 -9.03
C ILE A 484 21.44 -20.21 -8.45
N ASP A 485 21.35 -20.26 -7.12
CA ASP A 485 20.09 -20.48 -6.41
C ASP A 485 19.44 -19.13 -6.13
N SER A 486 18.12 -19.01 -6.31
CA SER A 486 17.43 -17.73 -6.16
C SER A 486 15.97 -17.84 -5.73
N VAL A 487 15.48 -16.76 -5.11
CA VAL A 487 14.07 -16.48 -4.84
C VAL A 487 13.80 -15.00 -5.04
N ALA A 488 12.59 -14.64 -5.46
CA ALA A 488 12.17 -13.26 -5.61
C ALA A 488 10.83 -13.01 -4.91
N TYR A 489 10.68 -11.80 -4.39
CA TYR A 489 9.54 -11.34 -3.64
C TYR A 489 9.14 -9.93 -4.07
N MET A 490 7.84 -9.68 -4.09
CA MET A 490 7.27 -8.34 -4.11
C MET A 490 7.02 -7.93 -2.65
N ARG A 491 7.66 -6.84 -2.22
CA ARG A 491 7.55 -6.27 -0.87
C ARG A 491 6.22 -5.50 -0.72
N PRO A 492 5.76 -5.22 0.52
CA PRO A 492 4.54 -4.45 0.76
C PRO A 492 4.55 -3.03 0.20
N ASP A 493 5.74 -2.43 0.11
CA ASP A 493 5.98 -1.11 -0.49
C ASP A 493 5.97 -1.13 -2.04
N GLY A 494 5.73 -2.29 -2.65
CA GLY A 494 5.76 -2.51 -4.09
C GLY A 494 7.13 -2.90 -4.64
N SER A 495 8.23 -2.62 -3.94
CA SER A 495 9.58 -2.92 -4.44
C SER A 495 9.84 -4.43 -4.59
N ILE A 496 10.79 -4.79 -5.45
CA ILE A 496 11.21 -6.17 -5.68
C ILE A 496 12.49 -6.46 -4.89
N SER A 497 12.50 -7.62 -4.24
CA SER A 497 13.65 -8.20 -3.56
C SER A 497 13.98 -9.56 -4.15
N ALA A 498 15.17 -9.70 -4.73
CA ALA A 498 15.65 -10.96 -5.29
C ALA A 498 16.93 -11.41 -4.58
N VAL A 499 16.88 -12.55 -3.89
CA VAL A 499 18.03 -13.15 -3.22
C VAL A 499 18.72 -14.11 -4.19
N LEU A 500 20.03 -13.96 -4.35
CA LEU A 500 20.88 -14.66 -5.32
C LEU A 500 22.06 -15.29 -4.57
N PHE A 501 22.21 -16.60 -4.64
CA PHE A 501 23.29 -17.32 -3.97
C PHE A 501 24.21 -18.01 -4.97
N ASN A 502 25.47 -17.57 -5.01
CA ASN A 502 26.54 -18.22 -5.75
C ASN A 502 27.32 -19.15 -4.82
N SER A 503 26.96 -20.43 -4.85
CA SER A 503 27.66 -21.44 -4.04
C SER A 503 28.92 -22.02 -4.68
N GLY A 504 29.20 -21.64 -5.93
CA GLY A 504 30.33 -22.12 -6.72
C GLY A 504 31.66 -21.47 -6.35
N ASN A 505 32.74 -22.02 -6.90
CA ASN A 505 34.12 -21.56 -6.68
C ASN A 505 34.60 -20.56 -7.76
N ALA A 506 33.71 -20.07 -8.62
CA ALA A 506 34.03 -19.08 -9.65
C ALA A 506 32.98 -17.97 -9.69
N ASN A 507 33.37 -16.81 -10.23
CA ASN A 507 32.43 -15.72 -10.48
C ASN A 507 31.35 -16.17 -11.48
N VAL A 508 30.12 -15.75 -11.23
CA VAL A 508 28.99 -15.98 -12.12
C VAL A 508 28.49 -14.64 -12.64
N GLU A 509 28.34 -14.53 -13.95
CA GLU A 509 27.61 -13.41 -14.53
C GLU A 509 26.12 -13.77 -14.58
N ILE A 510 25.28 -12.93 -13.98
CA ILE A 510 23.83 -13.07 -13.99
C ILE A 510 23.18 -11.93 -14.78
N THR A 511 22.32 -12.30 -15.71
CA THR A 511 21.42 -11.39 -16.41
C THR A 511 20.04 -11.51 -15.76
N VAL A 512 19.62 -10.49 -15.00
CA VAL A 512 18.30 -10.46 -14.36
C VAL A 512 17.36 -9.70 -15.28
N VAL A 513 16.31 -10.37 -15.74
CA VAL A 513 15.26 -9.80 -16.59
C VAL A 513 13.99 -9.68 -15.77
N ASP A 514 13.44 -8.48 -15.70
CA ASP A 514 12.15 -8.21 -15.11
C ASP A 514 11.25 -7.61 -16.19
N SER A 515 10.04 -8.15 -16.32
CA SER A 515 9.10 -7.76 -17.39
C SER A 515 8.69 -6.29 -17.37
N VAL A 516 8.88 -5.60 -16.24
CA VAL A 516 8.49 -4.20 -16.03
C VAL A 516 9.73 -3.30 -15.93
N SER A 517 10.70 -3.67 -15.09
CA SER A 517 11.87 -2.82 -14.79
C SER A 517 13.01 -2.95 -15.81
N GLY A 518 12.96 -3.92 -16.73
CA GLY A 518 13.91 -4.06 -17.84
C GLY A 518 14.92 -5.19 -17.63
N THR A 519 16.22 -4.94 -17.84
CA THR A 519 17.25 -5.97 -17.60
C THR A 519 18.56 -5.39 -17.07
N ILE A 520 19.25 -6.15 -16.21
CA ILE A 520 20.58 -5.83 -15.67
C ILE A 520 21.53 -7.00 -15.80
N VAL A 521 22.83 -6.69 -15.88
CA VAL A 521 23.91 -7.68 -15.85
C VAL A 521 24.84 -7.43 -14.67
N ILE A 522 24.97 -8.41 -13.79
CA ILE A 522 25.79 -8.33 -12.57
C ILE A 522 26.79 -9.49 -12.54
N ASN A 523 28.03 -9.24 -12.11
CA ASN A 523 28.99 -10.28 -11.78
C ASN A 523 29.00 -10.54 -10.27
N LEU A 524 28.71 -11.77 -9.88
CA LEU A 524 28.68 -12.22 -8.49
C LEU A 524 29.97 -13.00 -8.17
N PRO A 525 30.71 -12.66 -7.10
CA PRO A 525 31.89 -13.41 -6.65
C PRO A 525 31.54 -14.86 -6.26
N PRO A 526 32.53 -15.76 -6.11
CA PRO A 526 32.29 -17.12 -5.64
C PRO A 526 31.88 -17.12 -4.17
N ARG A 527 31.18 -18.18 -3.74
CA ARG A 527 30.86 -18.44 -2.32
C ARG A 527 30.25 -17.20 -1.64
N SER A 528 29.22 -16.63 -2.27
CA SER A 528 28.60 -15.37 -1.86
C SER A 528 27.08 -15.38 -2.00
N ILE A 529 26.43 -14.56 -1.19
CA ILE A 529 24.98 -14.32 -1.20
C ILE A 529 24.73 -12.83 -1.43
N HIS A 530 23.73 -12.52 -2.25
CA HIS A 530 23.39 -11.18 -2.66
C HIS A 530 21.88 -10.95 -2.59
N THR A 531 21.47 -9.74 -2.26
CA THR A 531 20.05 -9.33 -2.35
C THR A 531 19.94 -8.09 -3.23
N LEU A 532 19.25 -8.24 -4.35
CA LEU A 532 18.96 -7.19 -5.32
C LEU A 532 17.61 -6.53 -4.96
N LEU A 533 17.61 -5.20 -4.83
CA LEU A 533 16.49 -4.37 -4.42
C LEU A 533 16.23 -3.27 -5.46
N TYR A 534 14.99 -3.11 -5.92
CA TYR A 534 14.59 -2.08 -6.89
C TYR A 534 13.08 -1.83 -6.89
N HIS A 535 12.63 -0.63 -7.26
CA HIS A 535 11.21 -0.26 -7.30
C HIS A 535 10.49 -0.66 -8.60
N THR A 536 9.16 -0.51 -8.59
CA THR A 536 8.25 -0.75 -9.71
C THR A 536 7.87 0.54 -10.43
N LEU A 537 8.06 0.58 -11.77
CA LEU A 537 7.70 1.72 -12.62
C LEU A 537 6.20 2.07 -12.63
N THR A 538 5.34 1.17 -12.16
CA THR A 538 3.88 1.35 -12.05
C THR A 538 3.30 0.22 -11.21
N ILE A 539 2.40 0.49 -10.27
CA ILE A 539 1.54 -0.56 -9.68
C ILE A 539 0.36 -0.73 -10.63
N PRO A 540 0.23 -1.84 -11.37
CA PRO A 540 -0.77 -1.97 -12.42
C PRO A 540 -2.19 -1.98 -11.83
N CYS A 541 -3.18 -1.62 -12.64
CA CYS A 541 -4.58 -1.82 -12.30
C CYS A 541 -4.88 -3.32 -12.05
N ASP A 542 -5.48 -3.67 -10.90
CA ASP A 542 -6.18 -4.97 -10.74
C ASP A 542 -7.51 -4.88 -11.50
N LEU A 543 -7.45 -5.17 -12.80
CA LEU A 543 -8.53 -4.96 -13.74
C LEU A 543 -9.67 -5.97 -13.50
N GLN A 544 -10.86 -5.47 -13.19
CA GLN A 544 -12.06 -6.27 -12.98
C GLN A 544 -13.08 -5.98 -14.10
N SER A 545 -13.59 -7.04 -14.74
CA SER A 545 -14.67 -6.91 -15.72
C SER A 545 -16.02 -6.76 -15.04
N SER A 546 -16.87 -5.91 -15.59
CA SER A 546 -18.25 -5.72 -15.19
C SER A 546 -19.17 -5.80 -16.42
N LYS A 547 -20.49 -5.67 -16.19
CA LYS A 547 -21.48 -5.54 -17.27
C LYS A 547 -21.21 -4.37 -18.22
N TYR A 548 -20.64 -3.26 -17.72
CA TYR A 548 -20.48 -2.02 -18.48
C TYR A 548 -19.05 -1.77 -18.99
N GLY A 549 -18.05 -2.52 -18.51
CA GLY A 549 -16.68 -2.42 -18.97
C GLY A 549 -15.67 -2.88 -17.91
N PHE A 550 -14.65 -2.07 -17.64
CA PHE A 550 -13.57 -2.43 -16.72
C PHE A 550 -13.33 -1.38 -15.65
N VAL A 551 -13.15 -1.84 -14.40
CA VAL A 551 -12.74 -1.04 -13.24
C VAL A 551 -11.42 -1.54 -12.67
N CYS A 552 -10.78 -0.73 -11.83
CA CYS A 552 -9.60 -1.16 -11.07
C CYS A 552 -9.96 -1.34 -9.60
N LYS A 553 -9.71 -2.52 -9.05
CA LYS A 553 -10.03 -2.84 -7.66
C LYS A 553 -8.89 -2.41 -6.74
N CYS A 554 -9.25 -1.76 -5.63
CA CYS A 554 -8.35 -1.46 -4.53
C CYS A 554 -8.88 -2.09 -3.23
N THR A 555 -7.96 -2.62 -2.43
CA THR A 555 -8.20 -3.23 -1.11
C THR A 555 -7.26 -2.60 -0.08
N ALA A 556 -7.38 -2.99 1.19
CA ALA A 556 -6.50 -2.46 2.25
C ALA A 556 -5.00 -2.72 2.02
N ASP A 557 -4.66 -3.72 1.21
CA ASP A 557 -3.29 -4.16 0.94
C ASP A 557 -2.81 -3.71 -0.45
N TYR A 558 -3.68 -3.11 -1.28
CA TYR A 558 -3.40 -2.93 -2.69
C TYR A 558 -4.21 -1.80 -3.34
N CYS A 559 -3.55 -0.95 -4.12
CA CYS A 559 -4.21 -0.05 -5.06
C CYS A 559 -3.24 0.35 -6.17
N ASP A 560 -3.75 0.68 -7.36
CA ASP A 560 -2.94 1.13 -8.49
C ASP A 560 -2.53 2.60 -8.38
N TYR A 561 -1.29 2.89 -8.77
CA TYR A 561 -0.67 4.21 -8.75
C TYR A 561 0.23 4.41 -9.98
N LEU A 562 0.42 5.66 -10.36
CA LEU A 562 1.36 6.06 -11.39
C LEU A 562 2.28 7.15 -10.83
N GLU A 563 3.55 6.86 -10.62
CA GLU A 563 4.53 7.94 -10.46
C GLU A 563 4.71 8.67 -11.81
N GLU A 564 4.81 10.00 -11.82
CA GLU A 564 5.04 10.73 -13.08
C GLU A 564 6.40 10.30 -13.66
N PRO A 565 6.46 9.73 -14.88
CA PRO A 565 7.72 9.29 -15.45
C PRO A 565 8.70 10.46 -15.64
N THR A 566 9.98 10.22 -15.36
CA THR A 566 11.02 11.24 -15.51
C THR A 566 11.51 11.30 -16.96
N LEU A 567 11.54 12.50 -17.54
CA LEU A 567 12.14 12.70 -18.87
C LEU A 567 13.66 12.52 -18.79
N LYS A 568 14.20 11.57 -19.55
CA LYS A 568 15.62 11.19 -19.51
C LYS A 568 16.53 12.13 -20.30
N SER A 569 15.95 12.85 -21.26
CA SER A 569 16.65 13.83 -22.10
C SER A 569 15.65 14.84 -22.67
N ASP A 570 16.17 15.89 -23.31
CA ASP A 570 15.38 16.90 -24.02
C ASP A 570 14.63 16.35 -25.24
N THR A 571 15.05 15.22 -25.81
CA THR A 571 14.37 14.57 -26.95
C THR A 571 13.38 13.51 -26.52
N ASN A 572 13.42 13.08 -25.25
CA ASN A 572 12.52 12.08 -24.73
C ASN A 572 11.11 12.66 -24.49
N LEU A 573 10.12 11.81 -24.69
CA LEU A 573 8.75 12.01 -24.26
C LEU A 573 8.19 10.72 -23.70
N PHE A 574 7.10 10.83 -22.94
CA PHE A 574 6.28 9.68 -22.61
C PHE A 574 4.81 9.95 -22.92
N ALA A 575 4.11 8.89 -23.29
CA ALA A 575 2.67 8.84 -23.50
C ALA A 575 2.05 8.00 -22.39
N VAL A 576 1.18 8.60 -21.58
CA VAL A 576 0.33 7.88 -20.62
C VAL A 576 -1.02 7.64 -21.29
N SER A 577 -1.52 6.41 -21.27
CA SER A 577 -2.67 5.99 -22.09
C SER A 577 -3.71 5.22 -21.30
N THR A 578 -4.98 5.56 -21.53
CA THR A 578 -6.15 4.83 -21.01
C THR A 578 -7.13 4.57 -22.16
N SER A 579 -7.71 3.38 -22.22
CA SER A 579 -8.61 2.96 -23.31
C SER A 579 -9.87 2.26 -22.79
N LYS A 580 -10.89 2.23 -23.64
CA LYS A 580 -12.09 1.40 -23.44
C LYS A 580 -11.73 -0.06 -23.16
N ASP A 581 -10.73 -0.58 -23.87
CA ASP A 581 -10.37 -1.99 -23.89
C ASP A 581 -9.45 -2.41 -22.72
N GLY A 582 -9.20 -1.52 -21.76
CA GLY A 582 -8.60 -1.88 -20.47
C GLY A 582 -7.24 -1.28 -20.18
N LEU A 583 -6.66 -0.45 -21.07
CA LEU A 583 -5.49 0.33 -20.69
C LEU A 583 -5.88 1.30 -19.56
N ARG A 584 -5.06 1.34 -18.51
CA ARG A 584 -5.23 2.24 -17.36
C ARG A 584 -3.87 2.83 -17.04
N PHE A 585 -3.67 4.11 -17.37
CA PHE A 585 -2.41 4.82 -17.12
C PHE A 585 -1.16 4.09 -17.64
N SER A 586 -1.27 3.42 -18.78
CA SER A 586 -0.15 2.69 -19.38
C SER A 586 0.87 3.67 -19.96
N VAL A 587 2.13 3.52 -19.59
CA VAL A 587 3.23 4.41 -20.01
C VAL A 587 3.94 3.83 -21.23
N THR A 588 4.17 4.66 -22.25
CA THR A 588 5.01 4.35 -23.41
C THR A 588 6.04 5.46 -23.61
N GLU A 589 7.33 5.13 -23.66
CA GLU A 589 8.42 6.10 -23.86
C GLU A 589 8.88 6.18 -25.31
N VAL A 590 9.25 7.39 -25.79
CA VAL A 590 9.69 7.65 -27.17
C VAL A 590 10.69 8.80 -27.23
N GLU A 591 11.40 8.92 -28.34
CA GLU A 591 12.23 10.09 -28.68
C GLU A 591 11.72 10.84 -29.93
N PHE A 592 11.71 12.17 -29.86
CA PHE A 592 11.46 13.07 -31.00
C PHE A 592 12.51 12.84 -32.10
N GLY A 593 12.08 12.86 -33.36
CA GLY A 593 12.97 12.69 -34.52
C GLY A 593 13.23 11.25 -34.95
N SER A 594 12.62 10.26 -34.28
CA SER A 594 12.53 8.90 -34.79
C SER A 594 11.69 8.87 -36.08
N TRP A 595 12.17 8.17 -37.11
CA TRP A 595 11.43 7.97 -38.37
C TRP A 595 10.29 6.96 -38.23
N GLU A 596 10.22 6.27 -37.08
CA GLU A 596 9.23 5.25 -36.79
C GLU A 596 7.97 5.87 -36.15
N THR A 597 6.81 5.36 -36.57
CA THR A 597 5.54 5.74 -35.94
C THR A 597 5.46 5.09 -34.55
N LEU A 598 5.26 5.89 -33.52
CA LEU A 598 4.98 5.38 -32.18
C LEU A 598 3.65 4.62 -32.21
N LYS A 599 3.66 3.31 -32.02
CA LYS A 599 2.42 2.53 -31.86
C LYS A 599 2.13 2.26 -30.39
N ILE A 600 1.09 2.91 -29.86
CA ILE A 600 0.55 2.58 -28.54
C ILE A 600 -0.31 1.33 -28.70
N LYS A 601 0.06 0.24 -28.02
CA LYS A 601 -0.66 -1.04 -28.09
C LYS A 601 -1.79 -1.05 -27.06
N ASP A 602 -2.99 -1.42 -27.50
CA ASP A 602 -4.12 -1.60 -26.60
C ASP A 602 -3.99 -2.91 -25.78
N TYR A 603 -4.74 -3.00 -24.68
CA TYR A 603 -4.67 -4.09 -23.70
C TYR A 603 -4.92 -5.48 -24.32
N HIS A 604 -5.89 -5.61 -25.24
CA HIS A 604 -6.13 -6.89 -25.93
C HIS A 604 -5.09 -7.21 -27.03
N GLU A 605 -4.39 -6.23 -27.59
CA GLU A 605 -3.29 -6.47 -28.52
C GLU A 605 -2.01 -6.94 -27.81
N SER A 606 -1.79 -6.55 -26.55
CA SER A 606 -0.67 -7.07 -25.74
C SER A 606 -0.89 -8.52 -25.29
N LEU A 607 -2.15 -8.94 -25.13
CA LEU A 607 -2.53 -10.33 -24.83
C LEU A 607 -2.45 -11.27 -26.05
N LYS A 608 -2.58 -10.81 -27.29
CA LYS A 608 -2.58 -11.69 -28.49
C LYS A 608 -1.25 -12.42 -28.77
N ASN A 609 -0.18 -12.12 -28.04
CA ASN A 609 1.07 -12.88 -28.06
C ASN A 609 1.12 -14.03 -27.04
N TRP A 610 0.06 -14.24 -26.25
CA TRP A 610 -0.13 -15.42 -25.41
C TRP A 610 -1.21 -16.31 -26.07
N GLU A 611 -0.84 -17.57 -26.33
CA GLU A 611 -1.41 -18.42 -27.37
C GLU A 611 -2.94 -18.63 -27.38
N THR A 612 -3.45 -18.85 -28.59
CA THR A 612 -4.59 -19.70 -28.94
C THR A 612 -4.86 -20.83 -27.94
N PHE A 613 -5.95 -20.76 -27.16
CA PHE A 613 -6.72 -21.94 -26.77
C PHE A 613 -8.21 -21.61 -26.50
N LYS A 614 -9.03 -22.09 -27.44
CA LYS A 614 -10.33 -22.76 -27.33
C LYS A 614 -11.37 -22.30 -26.29
N SER A 615 -12.48 -21.85 -26.88
CA SER A 615 -13.88 -22.15 -26.57
C SER A 615 -14.36 -21.95 -25.13
N PHE A 616 -15.08 -20.85 -24.91
CA PHE A 616 -16.23 -20.86 -24.03
C PHE A 616 -17.46 -20.36 -24.77
N ASN A 617 -18.51 -21.15 -24.64
CA ASN A 617 -19.78 -21.03 -25.34
C ASN A 617 -20.46 -19.69 -25.08
N ILE A 618 -21.05 -19.22 -26.17
CA ILE A 618 -22.10 -18.21 -26.24
C ILE A 618 -23.28 -18.71 -25.41
N ASP A 619 -23.70 -17.90 -24.44
CA ASP A 619 -25.10 -17.75 -24.04
C ASP A 619 -25.27 -16.39 -23.35
N ALA A 620 -25.49 -15.37 -24.18
CA ALA A 620 -26.05 -14.09 -23.76
C ALA A 620 -26.92 -13.57 -24.92
N LEU A 621 -27.97 -14.33 -25.23
CA LEU A 621 -29.16 -13.84 -25.90
C LEU A 621 -30.23 -13.76 -24.82
N ASP A 622 -30.39 -12.58 -24.22
CA ASP A 622 -31.72 -12.16 -23.80
C ASP A 622 -31.92 -10.69 -24.12
N VAL A 623 -33.09 -10.44 -24.67
CA VAL A 623 -33.43 -9.32 -25.53
C VAL A 623 -34.09 -8.24 -24.68
N ASP A 624 -33.56 -7.01 -24.68
CA ASP A 624 -34.33 -5.86 -24.20
C ASP A 624 -34.77 -4.96 -25.38
N ASN A 625 -36.03 -5.18 -25.77
CA ASN A 625 -36.72 -4.63 -26.93
C ASN A 625 -37.23 -3.19 -26.68
N ALA A 626 -36.34 -2.23 -26.36
CA ALA A 626 -36.78 -0.85 -26.12
C ALA A 626 -35.94 0.27 -26.78
N ARG A 627 -34.96 -0.02 -27.64
CA ARG A 627 -34.16 1.03 -28.33
C ARG A 627 -34.01 0.86 -29.85
N SER A 628 -34.82 0.04 -30.49
CA SER A 628 -34.71 -0.32 -31.92
C SER A 628 -35.43 0.61 -32.93
N LEU A 629 -35.72 1.87 -32.58
CA LEU A 629 -36.45 2.78 -33.48
C LEU A 629 -35.67 3.98 -34.05
N PHE A 630 -34.36 4.10 -33.77
CA PHE A 630 -33.51 5.14 -34.40
C PHE A 630 -32.18 4.64 -35.01
N GLN A 631 -31.94 3.33 -35.07
CA GLN A 631 -30.74 2.73 -35.69
C GLN A 631 -31.00 1.99 -37.01
N LEU A 632 -32.09 2.31 -37.71
CA LEU A 632 -32.46 1.65 -38.99
C LEU A 632 -32.16 2.47 -40.25
N TYR A 633 -31.25 3.47 -40.20
CA TYR A 633 -30.90 4.26 -41.40
C TYR A 633 -29.40 4.31 -41.78
N GLU A 634 -28.51 3.57 -41.12
CA GLU A 634 -27.09 3.52 -41.52
C GLU A 634 -26.55 2.12 -41.86
N GLY A 635 -27.44 1.13 -42.00
CA GLY A 635 -27.08 -0.23 -42.40
C GLY A 635 -27.06 -0.44 -43.91
N ASN A 636 -26.17 0.23 -44.66
CA ASN A 636 -25.71 -0.23 -45.99
C ASN A 636 -24.60 0.67 -46.58
N LYS A 637 -23.35 0.48 -46.15
CA LYS A 637 -22.19 0.79 -47.01
C LYS A 637 -21.16 -0.35 -46.96
N ARG A 638 -20.97 -0.91 -48.15
CA ARG A 638 -19.99 -1.93 -48.56
C ARG A 638 -18.61 -1.70 -47.93
N PHE A 639 -17.96 -2.80 -47.56
CA PHE A 639 -16.51 -2.91 -47.31
C PHE A 639 -15.72 -2.30 -48.48
N LEU A 640 -15.38 -1.03 -48.34
CA LEU A 640 -14.27 -0.38 -49.04
C LEU A 640 -13.11 -0.37 -48.06
N SER A 641 -11.91 -0.76 -48.52
CA SER A 641 -10.68 -0.63 -47.76
C SER A 641 -10.52 0.81 -47.28
N GLN A 642 -10.83 1.09 -46.01
CA GLN A 642 -10.69 2.41 -45.43
C GLN A 642 -9.19 2.71 -45.30
N ARG A 643 -8.70 3.64 -46.13
CA ARG A 643 -7.39 4.27 -45.97
C ARG A 643 -7.28 4.82 -44.56
N MET A 644 -6.21 4.49 -43.83
CA MET A 644 -5.84 5.18 -42.58
C MET A 644 -5.79 6.69 -42.85
N THR A 645 -6.69 7.44 -42.22
CA THR A 645 -6.76 8.89 -42.35
C THR A 645 -5.79 9.52 -41.36
N LYS A 646 -4.79 10.25 -41.86
CA LYS A 646 -3.85 10.97 -41.00
C LYS A 646 -4.50 12.24 -40.46
N SER A 647 -4.58 12.37 -39.13
CA SER A 647 -4.87 13.64 -38.47
C SER A 647 -3.55 14.37 -38.17
N SER A 648 -3.57 15.69 -38.09
CA SER A 648 -2.39 16.48 -37.74
C SER A 648 -2.72 17.48 -36.64
N ILE A 649 -1.83 17.59 -35.65
CA ILE A 649 -1.92 18.50 -34.50
C ILE A 649 -0.72 19.43 -34.55
N THR A 650 -0.96 20.73 -34.66
CA THR A 650 0.10 21.75 -34.62
C THR A 650 0.09 22.49 -33.29
N ILE A 651 1.24 22.58 -32.62
CA ILE A 651 1.39 23.16 -31.28
C ILE A 651 2.23 24.43 -31.38
N ASN A 652 1.61 25.57 -31.07
CA ASN A 652 2.28 26.87 -31.06
C ASN A 652 2.49 27.33 -29.60
N ARG A 653 3.72 27.14 -29.11
CA ARG A 653 4.10 27.44 -27.71
C ARG A 653 4.07 28.94 -27.38
N SER A 654 4.12 29.82 -28.39
CA SER A 654 4.19 31.28 -28.18
C SER A 654 2.83 31.93 -27.90
N LYS A 655 1.73 31.29 -28.31
CA LYS A 655 0.38 31.80 -28.12
C LYS A 655 -0.26 31.13 -26.91
N THR A 656 -0.48 31.92 -25.86
CA THR A 656 -0.95 31.47 -24.55
C THR A 656 -2.37 31.98 -24.24
N TYR A 657 -3.07 31.29 -23.33
CA TYR A 657 -4.43 31.63 -22.90
C TYR A 657 -4.55 31.73 -21.37
N GLN A 658 -5.44 30.96 -20.74
CA GLN A 658 -5.64 30.95 -19.30
C GLN A 658 -4.60 30.09 -18.55
N LYS A 659 -4.37 30.43 -17.28
CA LYS A 659 -3.65 29.58 -16.32
C LYS A 659 -4.60 28.67 -15.57
N ILE A 660 -4.14 27.48 -15.22
CA ILE A 660 -4.91 26.51 -14.46
C ILE A 660 -4.74 26.73 -12.95
N VAL A 661 -5.85 26.75 -12.23
CA VAL A 661 -5.94 26.82 -10.77
C VAL A 661 -5.87 25.41 -10.19
N GLY A 662 -6.57 24.44 -10.78
CA GLY A 662 -6.53 23.08 -10.29
C GLY A 662 -7.73 22.21 -10.64
N PHE A 663 -7.72 21.02 -10.05
CA PHE A 663 -8.75 20.00 -10.23
C PHE A 663 -9.08 19.37 -8.88
N GLY A 664 -10.32 18.90 -8.72
CA GLY A 664 -10.79 18.43 -7.43
C GLY A 664 -12.04 17.58 -7.45
N GLY A 665 -12.56 17.33 -6.25
CA GLY A 665 -13.86 16.71 -6.00
C GLY A 665 -14.50 17.25 -4.72
N ALA A 666 -15.70 16.79 -4.38
CA ALA A 666 -16.46 17.23 -3.21
C ALA A 666 -16.45 16.21 -2.06
N LEU A 667 -16.25 16.73 -0.84
CA LEU A 667 -16.41 16.03 0.44
C LEU A 667 -17.78 16.36 1.04
N THR A 668 -18.81 15.65 0.59
CA THR A 668 -20.19 15.78 1.08
C THR A 668 -20.41 14.99 2.38
N GLY A 669 -21.59 15.12 3.00
CA GLY A 669 -21.94 14.33 4.18
C GLY A 669 -21.97 12.83 3.90
N SER A 670 -22.44 12.43 2.72
CA SER A 670 -22.44 11.04 2.25
C SER A 670 -21.03 10.49 2.05
N VAL A 671 -20.14 11.27 1.42
CA VAL A 671 -18.72 10.91 1.29
C VAL A 671 -18.09 10.72 2.68
N ALA A 672 -18.30 11.66 3.60
CA ALA A 672 -17.77 11.58 4.96
C ALA A 672 -18.29 10.34 5.72
N TYR A 673 -19.57 10.00 5.53
CA TYR A 673 -20.19 8.82 6.10
C TYR A 673 -19.58 7.51 5.55
N LEU A 674 -19.38 7.42 4.24
CA LEU A 674 -18.77 6.23 3.61
C LEU A 674 -17.31 6.07 3.99
N LEU A 675 -16.53 7.16 4.01
CA LEU A 675 -15.13 7.14 4.45
C LEU A 675 -15.00 6.58 5.88
N LYS A 676 -15.92 6.93 6.78
CA LYS A 676 -15.93 6.41 8.16
C LYS A 676 -16.15 4.90 8.25
N LYS A 677 -16.75 4.26 7.22
CA LYS A 677 -16.94 2.81 7.17
C LYS A 677 -15.70 2.05 6.71
N LEU A 678 -14.79 2.71 6.00
CA LEU A 678 -13.57 2.10 5.51
C LEU A 678 -12.58 1.90 6.66
N ASN A 679 -11.79 0.82 6.59
CA ASN A 679 -10.62 0.72 7.46
C ASN A 679 -9.57 1.78 7.07
N THR A 680 -8.69 2.08 8.02
CA THR A 680 -7.69 3.13 7.91
C THR A 680 -6.79 3.01 6.67
N SER A 681 -6.33 1.80 6.33
CA SER A 681 -5.45 1.58 5.17
C SER A 681 -6.18 1.86 3.85
N LEU A 682 -7.44 1.43 3.74
CA LEU A 682 -8.26 1.66 2.55
C LEU A 682 -8.67 3.13 2.40
N GLN A 683 -8.90 3.84 3.51
CA GLN A 683 -9.06 5.32 3.49
C GLN A 683 -7.80 5.99 2.94
N ASP A 684 -6.62 5.56 3.39
CA ASP A 684 -5.34 6.13 2.94
C ASP A 684 -5.11 5.87 1.46
N HIS A 685 -5.46 4.68 0.95
CA HIS A 685 -5.42 4.41 -0.48
C HIS A 685 -6.36 5.30 -1.30
N LEU A 686 -7.54 5.64 -0.77
CA LEU A 686 -8.45 6.60 -1.40
C LEU A 686 -7.85 8.01 -1.44
N TYR A 687 -7.35 8.51 -0.30
CA TYR A 687 -6.70 9.82 -0.26
C TYR A 687 -5.47 9.88 -1.16
N LYS A 688 -4.65 8.83 -1.14
CA LYS A 688 -3.47 8.72 -2.01
C LYS A 688 -3.87 8.69 -3.49
N SER A 689 -4.94 7.96 -3.83
CA SER A 689 -5.45 7.89 -5.21
C SER A 689 -5.83 9.26 -5.74
N TYR A 690 -6.56 10.07 -4.97
CA TYR A 690 -7.00 11.39 -5.43
C TYR A 690 -5.92 12.47 -5.31
N PHE A 691 -5.28 12.60 -4.15
CA PHE A 691 -4.56 13.83 -3.79
C PHE A 691 -3.03 13.68 -3.80
N HIS A 692 -2.48 12.48 -3.63
CA HIS A 692 -1.02 12.31 -3.64
C HIS A 692 -0.45 12.44 -5.07
N LYS A 693 0.83 12.83 -5.18
CA LYS A 693 1.55 12.94 -6.46
C LYS A 693 1.57 11.64 -7.28
N ASP A 694 1.58 10.48 -6.62
CA ASP A 694 1.51 9.15 -7.24
C ASP A 694 0.08 8.77 -7.69
N GLY A 695 -0.93 9.45 -7.17
CA GLY A 695 -2.32 9.34 -7.60
C GLY A 695 -2.61 10.26 -8.79
N ILE A 696 -3.79 10.89 -8.77
CA ILE A 696 -4.20 11.87 -9.78
C ILE A 696 -4.02 13.34 -9.35
N ALA A 697 -3.36 13.57 -8.22
CA ALA A 697 -2.88 14.88 -7.75
C ALA A 697 -3.93 16.01 -7.73
N TYR A 698 -5.15 15.73 -7.26
CA TYR A 698 -6.12 16.76 -6.91
C TYR A 698 -5.52 17.76 -5.93
N ASN A 699 -5.86 19.04 -6.11
CA ASN A 699 -5.42 20.14 -5.26
C ASN A 699 -6.58 21.07 -4.83
N ILE A 700 -7.81 20.76 -5.26
CA ILE A 700 -9.04 21.45 -4.87
C ILE A 700 -9.99 20.47 -4.16
N LEU A 701 -10.65 20.93 -3.11
CA LEU A 701 -11.71 20.20 -2.42
C LEU A 701 -12.95 21.10 -2.29
N ARG A 702 -14.12 20.63 -2.70
CA ARG A 702 -15.40 21.32 -2.44
C ARG A 702 -16.06 20.73 -1.19
N THR A 703 -16.70 21.57 -0.37
CA THR A 703 -17.50 21.14 0.78
C THR A 703 -18.77 21.97 0.89
N SER A 704 -19.81 21.43 1.52
CA SER A 704 -21.00 22.18 1.88
C SER A 704 -20.79 23.05 3.14
N ILE A 705 -21.47 24.19 3.19
CA ILE A 705 -21.70 24.98 4.40
C ILE A 705 -23.06 24.56 4.98
N GLY A 706 -23.05 23.69 5.98
CA GLY A 706 -24.26 22.98 6.40
C GLY A 706 -24.52 21.74 5.54
N GLY A 707 -25.78 21.31 5.43
CA GLY A 707 -26.13 20.15 4.61
C GLY A 707 -26.20 20.44 3.12
N CYS A 708 -26.21 19.36 2.33
CA CYS A 708 -26.58 19.31 0.92
C CYS A 708 -27.56 18.15 0.68
N ASP A 709 -27.89 17.79 -0.56
CA ASP A 709 -28.69 16.59 -0.86
C ASP A 709 -27.92 15.27 -0.59
N PHE A 710 -26.60 15.27 -0.80
CA PHE A 710 -25.68 14.20 -0.37
C PHE A 710 -25.30 14.32 1.12
N ASP A 711 -26.33 14.35 1.96
CA ASP A 711 -26.26 14.13 3.39
C ASP A 711 -27.24 13.01 3.77
N LEU A 712 -27.28 12.63 5.05
CA LEU A 712 -28.23 11.62 5.54
C LEU A 712 -29.62 12.21 5.86
N GLU A 713 -29.71 13.53 6.03
CA GLU A 713 -30.93 14.29 6.31
C GLU A 713 -30.71 15.77 5.97
N PRO A 714 -31.77 16.57 5.78
CA PRO A 714 -31.61 18.00 5.60
C PRO A 714 -31.25 18.72 6.90
N TRP A 715 -30.27 19.63 6.86
CA TRP A 715 -29.84 20.40 8.03
C TRP A 715 -29.11 21.71 7.66
N ALA A 716 -29.10 22.66 8.60
CA ALA A 716 -28.33 23.90 8.53
C ALA A 716 -27.82 24.33 9.92
N TYR A 717 -26.88 25.27 9.99
CA TYR A 717 -26.47 25.86 11.26
C TYR A 717 -27.56 26.79 11.81
N ASN A 718 -27.66 26.91 13.15
CA ASN A 718 -28.58 27.83 13.82
C ASN A 718 -30.07 27.59 13.52
N GLU A 719 -30.51 26.34 13.50
CA GLU A 719 -31.94 26.00 13.34
C GLU A 719 -32.81 26.49 14.49
N TYR A 720 -32.26 26.52 15.72
CA TYR A 720 -32.92 27.00 16.92
C TYR A 720 -32.02 27.98 17.69
N PRO A 721 -32.60 28.93 18.47
CA PRO A 721 -34.00 29.33 18.41
C PRO A 721 -34.34 29.94 17.03
N GLU A 722 -35.57 29.76 16.58
CA GLU A 722 -36.00 30.30 15.28
C GLU A 722 -35.99 31.84 15.28
N ASN A 723 -35.82 32.43 14.09
CA ASN A 723 -35.82 33.88 13.85
C ASN A 723 -34.67 34.65 14.53
N ASP A 724 -33.62 33.96 14.95
CA ASP A 724 -32.45 34.55 15.60
C ASP A 724 -31.49 35.23 14.60
N LYS A 725 -31.67 36.53 14.42
CA LYS A 725 -30.82 37.37 13.55
C LYS A 725 -29.38 37.50 14.03
N HIS A 726 -29.08 37.15 15.28
CA HIS A 726 -27.75 37.28 15.88
C HIS A 726 -26.93 35.99 15.81
N LEU A 727 -27.53 34.88 15.36
CA LEU A 727 -26.88 33.57 15.23
C LEU A 727 -26.24 33.10 16.56
N THR A 728 -26.97 33.29 17.66
CA THR A 728 -26.51 33.04 19.04
C THR A 728 -26.13 31.58 19.29
N ASN A 729 -26.71 30.63 18.54
CA ASN A 729 -26.38 29.21 18.64
C ASN A 729 -25.31 28.74 17.62
N PHE A 730 -24.96 29.56 16.63
CA PHE A 730 -23.87 29.24 15.71
C PHE A 730 -22.52 29.65 16.30
N THR A 731 -22.10 28.94 17.35
CA THR A 731 -20.83 29.22 18.07
C THR A 731 -19.80 28.10 17.92
N VAL A 732 -20.21 26.93 17.41
CA VAL A 732 -19.37 25.76 17.16
C VAL A 732 -19.76 25.09 15.85
N LEU A 733 -18.85 24.30 15.28
CA LEU A 733 -19.16 23.42 14.14
C LEU A 733 -19.99 22.22 14.59
N ASP A 734 -20.83 21.75 13.69
CA ASP A 734 -21.65 20.56 13.88
C ASP A 734 -20.75 19.31 13.82
N GLN A 735 -21.14 18.24 14.50
CA GLN A 735 -20.39 16.98 14.52
C GLN A 735 -20.13 16.42 13.12
N ARG A 736 -21.04 16.67 12.17
CA ARG A 736 -20.92 16.27 10.76
C ARG A 736 -19.74 16.96 10.07
N ASP A 737 -19.57 18.26 10.28
CA ASP A 737 -18.43 19.00 9.72
C ASP A 737 -17.14 18.78 10.52
N LEU A 738 -17.21 18.49 11.82
CA LEU A 738 -16.04 18.05 12.59
C LEU A 738 -15.46 16.74 12.06
N LEU A 739 -16.30 15.80 11.60
CA LEU A 739 -15.86 14.58 10.92
C LEU A 739 -15.15 14.89 9.60
N LYS A 740 -15.71 15.78 8.77
CA LYS A 740 -15.04 16.23 7.53
C LYS A 740 -13.67 16.84 7.83
N ILE A 741 -13.54 17.62 8.90
CA ILE A 741 -12.26 18.22 9.31
C ILE A 741 -11.23 17.15 9.69
N GLU A 742 -11.62 16.11 10.43
CA GLU A 742 -10.74 14.99 10.77
C GLU A 742 -10.23 14.30 9.48
N GLN A 743 -11.14 14.06 8.54
CA GLN A 743 -10.83 13.45 7.26
C GLN A 743 -9.92 14.34 6.39
N ILE A 744 -10.17 15.65 6.34
CA ILE A 744 -9.30 16.61 5.65
C ILE A 744 -7.89 16.61 6.26
N LYS A 745 -7.76 16.58 7.58
CA LYS A 745 -6.46 16.52 8.25
C LYS A 745 -5.69 15.24 7.88
N ARG A 746 -6.37 14.09 7.94
CA ARG A 746 -5.79 12.81 7.52
C ARG A 746 -5.40 12.82 6.04
N LEU A 747 -6.27 13.32 5.17
CA LEU A 747 -6.02 13.50 3.73
C LEU A 747 -4.75 14.31 3.49
N LYS A 748 -4.60 15.49 4.13
CA LYS A 748 -3.39 16.31 3.98
C LYS A 748 -2.12 15.56 4.39
N THR A 749 -2.18 14.80 5.49
CA THR A 749 -1.05 13.97 5.95
C THR A 749 -0.69 12.87 4.95
N VAL A 750 -1.66 12.11 4.47
CA VAL A 750 -1.44 10.99 3.53
C VAL A 750 -0.99 11.49 2.16
N ALA A 751 -1.56 12.60 1.71
CA ALA A 751 -1.30 13.17 0.39
C ALA A 751 -0.03 14.02 0.34
N LEU A 752 0.65 14.25 1.47
CA LEU A 752 1.81 15.15 1.59
C LEU A 752 1.52 16.54 1.04
N LEU A 753 0.35 17.08 1.40
CA LEU A 753 -0.23 18.26 0.77
C LEU A 753 -0.28 19.42 1.77
N ASP A 754 0.66 20.37 1.61
CA ASP A 754 0.74 21.55 2.47
C ASP A 754 -0.38 22.55 2.18
N ASP A 755 -0.67 22.79 0.89
CA ASP A 755 -1.69 23.74 0.40
C ASP A 755 -2.83 23.02 -0.33
N LEU A 756 -3.98 22.88 0.34
CA LEU A 756 -5.23 22.34 -0.24
C LEU A 756 -6.24 23.48 -0.37
N LYS A 757 -6.70 23.77 -1.60
CA LYS A 757 -7.68 24.84 -1.86
C LYS A 757 -9.09 24.32 -1.57
N ILE A 758 -9.70 24.81 -0.50
CA ILE A 758 -11.06 24.39 -0.12
C ILE A 758 -12.08 25.44 -0.59
N MET A 759 -13.04 25.03 -1.42
CA MET A 759 -14.19 25.84 -1.82
C MET A 759 -15.43 25.41 -1.03
N ALA A 760 -16.19 26.35 -0.49
CA ALA A 760 -17.41 26.06 0.26
C ALA A 760 -18.67 26.69 -0.36
N ALA A 761 -19.77 25.94 -0.43
CA ALA A 761 -21.04 26.41 -0.96
C ALA A 761 -22.19 26.09 0.01
N ALA A 762 -23.15 27.01 0.15
CA ALA A 762 -24.35 26.80 0.96
C ALA A 762 -25.54 26.43 0.06
N TRP A 763 -26.25 25.34 0.40
CA TRP A 763 -27.47 24.94 -0.32
C TRP A 763 -28.71 25.65 0.22
N SER A 764 -28.84 25.73 1.54
CA SER A 764 -30.01 26.34 2.19
C SER A 764 -29.65 26.92 3.56
N PRO A 765 -30.26 28.05 3.95
CA PRO A 765 -30.34 28.47 5.35
C PRO A 765 -31.37 27.60 6.10
N PRO A 766 -31.47 27.75 7.44
CA PRO A 766 -32.59 27.20 8.20
C PRO A 766 -33.97 27.61 7.64
N PRO A 767 -35.01 26.77 7.78
CA PRO A 767 -36.33 27.04 7.21
C PRO A 767 -36.89 28.40 7.62
N TRP A 768 -36.72 28.81 8.87
CA TRP A 768 -37.25 30.09 9.38
C TRP A 768 -36.72 31.34 8.65
N MET A 769 -35.56 31.26 7.97
CA MET A 769 -35.03 32.37 7.15
C MET A 769 -35.71 32.49 5.77
N LYS A 770 -36.48 31.48 5.35
CA LYS A 770 -37.01 31.34 3.99
C LYS A 770 -38.47 31.74 3.92
N THR A 771 -38.90 32.28 2.78
CA THR A 771 -40.30 32.74 2.58
C THR A 771 -41.33 31.61 2.69
N ASN A 772 -40.94 30.36 2.45
CA ASN A 772 -41.82 29.19 2.54
C ASN A 772 -41.69 28.41 3.85
N ASN A 773 -40.79 28.80 4.76
CA ASN A 773 -40.47 28.07 5.99
C ASN A 773 -40.22 26.56 5.79
N ASN A 774 -39.63 26.16 4.66
CA ASN A 774 -39.41 24.74 4.33
C ASN A 774 -38.04 24.51 3.67
N TRP A 775 -37.50 23.30 3.77
CA TRP A 775 -36.24 22.90 3.14
C TRP A 775 -36.33 22.91 1.62
N THR A 776 -37.44 22.43 1.06
CA THR A 776 -37.66 22.25 -0.38
C THR A 776 -38.76 23.19 -0.89
N GLY A 777 -38.91 23.29 -2.21
CA GLY A 777 -39.97 24.08 -2.84
C GLY A 777 -39.56 25.51 -3.19
N PHE A 778 -40.50 26.24 -3.83
CA PHE A 778 -40.32 27.64 -4.18
C PHE A 778 -40.03 28.48 -2.93
N SER A 779 -38.87 29.13 -2.89
CA SER A 779 -38.45 29.93 -1.74
C SER A 779 -37.47 31.03 -2.14
N SER A 780 -37.40 32.07 -1.30
CA SER A 780 -36.33 33.06 -1.31
C SER A 780 -35.93 33.39 0.12
N LEU A 781 -34.74 33.96 0.30
CA LEU A 781 -34.34 34.50 1.61
C LEU A 781 -35.26 35.68 1.95
N LYS A 782 -35.79 35.74 3.18
CA LYS A 782 -36.54 36.92 3.63
C LYS A 782 -35.57 38.08 3.82
N THR A 783 -35.96 39.28 3.37
CA THR A 783 -35.08 40.46 3.32
C THR A 783 -34.52 40.85 4.68
N GLU A 784 -35.29 40.65 5.75
CA GLU A 784 -34.90 40.93 7.13
C GLU A 784 -33.77 40.02 7.67
N TYR A 785 -33.39 38.98 6.91
CA TYR A 785 -32.29 38.06 7.25
C TYR A 785 -31.08 38.18 6.32
N TYR A 786 -31.03 39.15 5.40
CA TYR A 786 -29.88 39.31 4.48
C TYR A 786 -28.56 39.54 5.23
N GLU A 787 -28.57 40.41 6.25
CA GLU A 787 -27.40 40.65 7.09
C GLU A 787 -27.02 39.41 7.91
N ALA A 788 -28.01 38.70 8.46
CA ALA A 788 -27.79 37.47 9.21
C ALA A 788 -27.17 36.38 8.31
N TRP A 789 -27.60 36.26 7.06
CA TRP A 789 -27.04 35.31 6.09
C TRP A 789 -25.60 35.65 5.69
N ALA A 790 -25.24 36.93 5.59
CA ALA A 790 -23.84 37.33 5.42
C ALA A 790 -22.99 36.96 6.65
N LYS A 791 -23.50 37.21 7.86
CA LYS A 791 -22.84 36.81 9.12
C LYS A 791 -22.70 35.29 9.27
N TYR A 792 -23.65 34.53 8.74
CA TYR A 792 -23.62 33.07 8.73
C TYR A 792 -22.38 32.53 7.98
N HIS A 793 -22.10 33.08 6.80
CA HIS A 793 -20.89 32.72 6.04
C HIS A 793 -19.62 33.09 6.81
N LEU A 794 -19.56 34.31 7.37
CA LEU A 794 -18.41 34.74 8.17
C LEU A 794 -18.17 33.86 9.40
N ARG A 795 -19.24 33.44 10.07
CA ARG A 795 -19.16 32.56 11.24
C ARG A 795 -18.61 31.19 10.85
N PHE A 796 -19.06 30.64 9.72
CA PHE A 796 -18.49 29.39 9.19
C PHE A 796 -16.97 29.53 8.92
N LEU A 797 -16.54 30.61 8.26
CA LEU A 797 -15.12 30.87 8.00
C LEU A 797 -14.30 30.97 9.29
N GLU A 798 -14.82 31.67 10.30
CA GLU A 798 -14.21 31.79 11.62
C GLU A 798 -14.05 30.43 12.30
N LEU A 799 -15.09 29.62 12.29
CA LEU A 799 -15.09 28.32 12.95
C LEU A 799 -14.20 27.30 12.23
N MET A 800 -14.16 27.31 10.89
CA MET A 800 -13.21 26.49 10.11
C MET A 800 -11.76 26.90 10.41
N LEU A 801 -11.47 28.20 10.45
CA LEU A 801 -10.14 28.72 10.80
C LEU A 801 -9.74 28.31 12.22
N SER A 802 -10.68 28.32 13.18
CA SER A 802 -10.43 27.86 14.56
C SER A 802 -9.98 26.40 14.67
N LYS A 803 -10.23 25.59 13.64
CA LYS A 803 -9.80 24.19 13.53
C LYS A 803 -8.57 23.99 12.63
N ASN A 804 -7.92 25.09 12.25
CA ASN A 804 -6.80 25.18 11.32
C ASN A 804 -7.14 24.75 9.88
N ILE A 805 -8.39 24.99 9.46
CA ILE A 805 -8.82 24.77 8.07
C ILE A 805 -9.11 26.12 7.42
N THR A 806 -8.35 26.46 6.39
CA THR A 806 -8.53 27.71 5.65
C THR A 806 -9.42 27.46 4.44
N ILE A 807 -10.45 28.27 4.28
CA ILE A 807 -11.32 28.26 3.09
C ILE A 807 -10.71 29.19 2.04
N TRP A 808 -10.46 28.67 0.85
CA TRP A 808 -9.93 29.41 -0.29
C TRP A 808 -11.01 30.26 -0.97
N ALA A 809 -12.20 29.69 -1.17
CA ALA A 809 -13.30 30.34 -1.87
C ALA A 809 -14.66 29.97 -1.28
N ILE A 810 -15.64 30.86 -1.44
CA ILE A 810 -17.06 30.57 -1.22
C ILE A 810 -17.88 30.87 -2.47
N SER A 811 -19.00 30.18 -2.67
CA SER A 811 -19.97 30.56 -3.70
C SER A 811 -21.07 31.48 -3.17
N THR A 812 -21.78 32.17 -4.06
CA THR A 812 -22.97 32.97 -3.70
C THR A 812 -24.19 32.13 -3.28
N GLY A 813 -24.07 30.80 -3.30
CA GLY A 813 -25.11 29.82 -3.02
C GLY A 813 -25.20 28.80 -4.15
N ASN A 814 -25.38 27.52 -3.80
CA ASN A 814 -25.47 26.42 -4.76
C ASN A 814 -26.81 26.45 -5.52
N GLU A 815 -26.75 26.39 -6.86
CA GLU A 815 -27.90 26.27 -7.77
C GLU A 815 -29.09 27.20 -7.43
N PRO A 816 -28.88 28.53 -7.42
CA PRO A 816 -29.89 29.53 -7.07
C PRO A 816 -31.21 29.41 -7.84
N LEU A 817 -31.21 28.86 -9.06
CA LEU A 817 -32.43 28.67 -9.83
C LEU A 817 -33.34 27.55 -9.31
N ASN A 818 -32.80 26.59 -8.54
CA ASN A 818 -33.58 25.47 -8.03
C ASN A 818 -34.72 25.93 -7.11
N GLY A 819 -34.45 26.88 -6.22
CA GLY A 819 -35.48 27.41 -5.32
C GLY A 819 -36.48 28.37 -5.99
N VAL A 820 -36.33 28.70 -7.29
CA VAL A 820 -37.22 29.62 -8.02
C VAL A 820 -38.04 28.89 -9.09
N ILE A 821 -37.39 28.09 -9.94
CA ILE A 821 -38.06 27.38 -11.05
C ILE A 821 -37.79 25.87 -10.98
N GLY A 822 -36.61 25.45 -10.49
CA GLY A 822 -36.24 24.03 -10.43
C GLY A 822 -37.06 23.21 -9.42
N TRP A 823 -37.78 23.82 -8.49
CA TRP A 823 -38.61 23.15 -7.47
C TRP A 823 -39.70 22.24 -8.05
N LEU A 824 -40.03 22.39 -9.34
CA LEU A 824 -40.93 21.48 -10.07
C LEU A 824 -40.32 20.08 -10.26
N PHE A 825 -38.99 19.96 -10.18
CA PHE A 825 -38.23 18.73 -10.45
C PHE A 825 -37.19 18.41 -9.35
N VAL A 826 -36.90 19.37 -8.48
CA VAL A 826 -35.92 19.28 -7.40
C VAL A 826 -36.64 19.24 -6.04
N HIS A 827 -36.37 18.19 -5.28
CA HIS A 827 -37.03 17.91 -4.00
C HIS A 827 -36.06 17.84 -2.81
N PHE A 828 -34.89 18.46 -2.92
CA PHE A 828 -33.91 18.60 -1.83
C PHE A 828 -33.76 20.05 -1.38
N MET A 829 -32.98 20.25 -0.31
CA MET A 829 -32.77 21.58 0.27
C MET A 829 -32.20 22.57 -0.76
N SER A 830 -32.77 23.76 -0.83
CA SER A 830 -32.33 24.81 -1.78
C SER A 830 -32.71 26.21 -1.31
N LEU A 831 -31.98 27.22 -1.76
CA LEU A 831 -32.32 28.63 -1.56
C LEU A 831 -32.49 29.33 -2.91
N GLY A 832 -33.71 29.77 -3.21
CA GLY A 832 -33.97 30.46 -4.47
C GLY A 832 -33.46 31.90 -4.47
N TRP A 833 -32.76 32.26 -5.55
CA TRP A 833 -32.38 33.64 -5.82
C TRP A 833 -32.91 34.10 -7.16
N THR A 834 -33.37 35.34 -7.23
CA THR A 834 -33.42 36.05 -8.52
C THR A 834 -32.12 36.82 -8.70
N PRO A 835 -31.67 37.08 -9.94
CA PRO A 835 -30.46 37.87 -10.17
C PRO A 835 -30.50 39.24 -9.47
N ARG A 836 -31.69 39.88 -9.42
CA ARG A 836 -31.88 41.18 -8.77
C ARG A 836 -31.64 41.11 -7.26
N ASN A 837 -32.24 40.13 -6.59
CA ASN A 837 -32.11 39.96 -5.15
C ASN A 837 -30.70 39.51 -4.75
N GLN A 838 -30.07 38.65 -5.55
CA GLN A 838 -28.70 38.20 -5.32
C GLN A 838 -27.71 39.36 -5.49
N ALA A 839 -27.95 40.27 -6.45
CA ALA A 839 -27.14 41.46 -6.64
C ALA A 839 -27.21 42.41 -5.43
N VAL A 840 -28.40 42.59 -4.84
CA VAL A 840 -28.58 43.35 -3.60
C VAL A 840 -27.85 42.67 -2.44
N TYR A 841 -28.07 41.37 -2.23
CA TYR A 841 -27.41 40.61 -1.16
C TYR A 841 -25.88 40.68 -1.25
N LEU A 842 -25.33 40.47 -2.45
CA LEU A 842 -23.90 40.52 -2.68
C LEU A 842 -23.32 41.92 -2.46
N ASN A 843 -23.95 42.95 -3.04
CA ASN A 843 -23.41 44.31 -3.01
C ASN A 843 -23.55 44.99 -1.65
N ASP A 844 -24.68 44.76 -0.97
CA ASP A 844 -25.03 45.55 0.22
C ASP A 844 -24.70 44.80 1.52
N TYR A 845 -24.57 43.47 1.48
CA TYR A 845 -24.38 42.63 2.67
C TYR A 845 -23.12 41.76 2.59
N LEU A 846 -23.11 40.69 1.79
CA LEU A 846 -22.03 39.68 1.81
C LEU A 846 -20.68 40.27 1.41
N GLY A 847 -20.61 40.99 0.29
CA GLY A 847 -19.37 41.57 -0.22
C GLY A 847 -18.72 42.55 0.77
N PRO A 848 -19.45 43.58 1.25
CA PRO A 848 -18.94 44.49 2.27
C PRO A 848 -18.56 43.80 3.57
N ALA A 849 -19.36 42.83 4.04
CA ALA A 849 -19.09 42.11 5.28
C ALA A 849 -17.79 41.29 5.18
N LEU A 850 -17.59 40.57 4.06
CA LEU A 850 -16.37 39.80 3.83
C LEU A 850 -15.14 40.71 3.73
N LYS A 851 -15.19 41.79 2.95
CA LYS A 851 -14.05 42.70 2.76
C LYS A 851 -13.66 43.48 4.02
N LYS A 852 -14.60 43.71 4.96
CA LYS A 852 -14.32 44.32 6.27
C LYS A 852 -13.86 43.32 7.33
N SER A 853 -14.00 42.01 7.08
CA SER A 853 -13.59 40.96 8.00
C SER A 853 -12.10 40.58 7.85
N PRO A 854 -11.54 39.79 8.80
CA PRO A 854 -10.24 39.15 8.62
C PRO A 854 -10.17 38.23 7.38
N PHE A 855 -11.30 37.79 6.84
CA PHE A 855 -11.42 36.88 5.69
C PHE A 855 -11.50 37.60 4.34
N LYS A 856 -11.10 38.87 4.25
CA LYS A 856 -11.17 39.70 3.03
C LYS A 856 -10.51 39.11 1.76
N ASN A 857 -9.63 38.12 1.94
CA ASN A 857 -8.90 37.42 0.88
C ASN A 857 -9.61 36.13 0.41
N VAL A 858 -10.67 35.68 1.09
CA VAL A 858 -11.49 34.56 0.60
C VAL A 858 -12.19 35.00 -0.68
N LEU A 859 -12.08 34.17 -1.72
CA LEU A 859 -12.63 34.49 -3.04
C LEU A 859 -14.15 34.26 -3.08
N ILE A 860 -14.88 35.12 -3.80
CA ILE A 860 -16.32 34.92 -4.04
C ILE A 860 -16.53 34.46 -5.49
N PHE A 861 -17.08 33.26 -5.65
CA PHE A 861 -17.53 32.75 -6.94
C PHE A 861 -19.03 32.97 -7.12
N GLY A 862 -19.40 33.57 -8.25
CA GLY A 862 -20.77 33.92 -8.56
C GLY A 862 -21.53 32.83 -9.31
N ASN A 863 -22.84 32.80 -9.05
CA ASN A 863 -23.86 31.93 -9.65
C ASN A 863 -23.83 30.48 -9.14
N ASP A 864 -22.78 29.69 -9.44
CA ASP A 864 -22.67 28.27 -8.99
C ASP A 864 -23.87 27.45 -9.47
N ASP A 865 -24.14 27.56 -10.77
CA ASP A 865 -25.32 27.01 -11.45
C ASP A 865 -25.00 26.68 -12.93
N GLN A 866 -25.98 26.15 -13.62
CA GLN A 866 -25.92 25.70 -15.01
C GLN A 866 -25.58 26.83 -15.99
N ARG A 867 -24.79 26.51 -17.03
CA ARG A 867 -24.33 27.49 -18.02
C ARG A 867 -25.42 28.18 -18.85
N TYR A 868 -26.63 27.62 -18.93
CA TYR A 868 -27.73 28.26 -19.66
C TYR A 868 -28.19 29.61 -19.05
N SER A 869 -27.87 29.86 -17.77
CA SER A 869 -28.16 31.13 -17.11
C SER A 869 -27.22 32.27 -17.55
N TYR A 870 -26.15 31.94 -18.27
CA TYR A 870 -25.11 32.85 -18.73
C TYR A 870 -25.44 33.41 -20.13
N PRO A 871 -25.08 34.67 -20.45
CA PRO A 871 -24.63 35.75 -19.57
C PRO A 871 -25.78 36.49 -18.85
N ALA A 872 -27.02 36.06 -19.05
CA ALA A 872 -28.22 36.81 -18.67
C ALA A 872 -28.28 37.12 -17.15
N TRP A 873 -27.82 36.18 -16.32
CA TRP A 873 -27.76 36.33 -14.87
C TRP A 873 -26.97 37.58 -14.46
N PHE A 874 -25.70 37.66 -14.87
CA PHE A 874 -24.80 38.77 -14.51
C PHE A 874 -25.18 40.09 -15.16
N LYS A 875 -25.71 40.08 -16.39
CA LYS A 875 -26.28 41.31 -17.01
C LYS A 875 -27.39 41.87 -16.15
N THR A 876 -28.29 41.01 -15.67
CA THR A 876 -29.41 41.42 -14.83
C THR A 876 -28.92 41.92 -13.47
N MET A 877 -27.98 41.21 -12.83
CA MET A 877 -27.35 41.66 -11.57
C MET A 877 -26.78 43.07 -11.72
N ASN A 878 -25.92 43.31 -12.71
CA ASN A 878 -25.27 44.60 -12.92
C ASN A 878 -26.27 45.73 -13.20
N SER A 879 -27.30 45.47 -14.01
CA SER A 879 -28.33 46.47 -14.31
C SER A 879 -29.20 46.81 -13.10
N SER A 880 -29.45 45.85 -12.20
CA SER A 880 -30.30 46.02 -11.02
C SER A 880 -29.58 46.69 -9.84
N ARG A 881 -28.31 46.38 -9.65
CA ARG A 881 -27.46 46.94 -8.60
C ARG A 881 -26.04 47.12 -9.16
N PRO A 882 -25.75 48.28 -9.78
CA PRO A 882 -24.42 48.57 -10.31
C PRO A 882 -23.34 48.45 -9.24
N GLY A 883 -22.22 47.81 -9.57
CA GLY A 883 -21.12 47.54 -8.63
C GLY A 883 -21.18 46.17 -7.96
N SER A 884 -22.32 45.47 -8.00
CA SER A 884 -22.45 44.12 -7.41
C SER A 884 -21.40 43.13 -7.93
N LEU A 885 -21.11 43.17 -9.23
CA LEU A 885 -20.12 42.29 -9.88
C LEU A 885 -18.67 42.55 -9.45
N ASN A 886 -18.37 43.69 -8.82
CA ASN A 886 -17.01 44.01 -8.37
C ASN A 886 -16.56 43.14 -7.19
N TYR A 887 -17.51 42.54 -6.46
CA TYR A 887 -17.22 41.63 -5.37
C TYR A 887 -16.94 40.19 -5.82
N LEU A 888 -17.22 39.84 -7.08
CA LEU A 888 -16.95 38.51 -7.61
C LEU A 888 -15.49 38.40 -8.03
N ASP A 889 -14.80 37.36 -7.57
CA ASP A 889 -13.45 37.01 -8.00
C ASP A 889 -13.47 35.97 -9.12
N GLY A 890 -14.53 35.15 -9.17
CA GLY A 890 -14.73 34.14 -10.21
C GLY A 890 -16.18 33.82 -10.52
N LEU A 891 -16.37 32.96 -11.52
CA LEU A 891 -17.64 32.44 -12.00
C LEU A 891 -17.63 30.92 -11.80
N ALA A 892 -18.64 30.40 -11.12
CA ALA A 892 -18.81 28.98 -10.83
C ALA A 892 -19.90 28.39 -11.73
N VAL A 893 -19.58 27.33 -12.48
CA VAL A 893 -20.47 26.73 -13.49
C VAL A 893 -20.64 25.25 -13.20
N HIS A 894 -21.87 24.74 -13.37
CA HIS A 894 -22.20 23.31 -13.25
C HIS A 894 -22.39 22.67 -14.63
N TRP A 895 -22.13 21.35 -14.74
CA TRP A 895 -22.24 20.59 -15.99
C TRP A 895 -23.37 19.55 -15.93
N TYR A 896 -24.52 19.86 -16.53
CA TYR A 896 -25.66 18.94 -16.60
C TYR A 896 -26.56 19.15 -17.83
N TRP A 897 -26.58 20.32 -18.47
CA TRP A 897 -27.45 20.61 -19.64
C TRP A 897 -26.65 20.99 -20.89
N ASP A 898 -25.41 20.52 -20.90
CA ASP A 898 -24.33 20.98 -21.74
C ASP A 898 -24.45 20.47 -23.19
N ASP A 899 -25.17 19.36 -23.39
CA ASP A 899 -25.56 18.86 -24.72
C ASP A 899 -26.59 19.76 -25.41
N ILE A 900 -27.33 20.57 -24.64
CA ILE A 900 -28.36 21.48 -25.17
C ILE A 900 -27.80 22.90 -25.31
N PHE A 901 -27.02 23.35 -24.33
CA PHE A 901 -26.48 24.69 -24.28
C PHE A 901 -24.97 24.64 -24.44
N GLY A 902 -24.43 25.23 -25.52
CA GLY A 902 -23.00 25.22 -25.81
C GLY A 902 -22.16 26.20 -24.96
N PRO A 903 -20.82 26.09 -25.02
CA PRO A 903 -19.89 26.89 -24.23
C PRO A 903 -19.84 28.38 -24.64
N GLU A 904 -20.42 28.77 -25.77
CA GLU A 904 -20.43 30.15 -26.28
C GLU A 904 -21.14 31.12 -25.33
N LEU A 905 -22.02 30.63 -24.47
CA LEU A 905 -22.66 31.43 -23.41
C LEU A 905 -21.63 31.89 -22.36
N ILE A 906 -20.65 31.04 -22.06
CA ILE A 906 -19.56 31.36 -21.15
C ILE A 906 -18.59 32.33 -21.81
N ASP A 907 -18.24 32.13 -23.09
CA ASP A 907 -17.39 33.05 -23.85
C ASP A 907 -17.98 34.48 -23.85
N LYS A 908 -19.29 34.60 -24.10
CA LYS A 908 -20.01 35.89 -24.04
C LYS A 908 -19.99 36.49 -22.64
N THR A 909 -19.96 35.68 -21.59
CA THR A 909 -19.88 36.17 -20.21
C THR A 909 -18.50 36.70 -19.89
N LEU A 910 -17.44 36.02 -20.31
CA LEU A 910 -16.06 36.49 -20.14
C LEU A 910 -15.78 37.78 -20.91
N GLN A 911 -16.45 38.01 -22.04
CA GLN A 911 -16.40 39.30 -22.74
C GLN A 911 -17.00 40.45 -21.88
N LEU A 912 -18.01 40.16 -21.06
CA LEU A 912 -18.64 41.15 -20.16
C LEU A 912 -17.86 41.34 -18.87
N MET A 913 -17.22 40.28 -18.38
CA MET A 913 -16.50 40.23 -17.12
C MET A 913 -15.09 39.68 -17.34
N PRO A 914 -14.20 40.45 -18.01
CA PRO A 914 -12.83 40.00 -18.25
C PRO A 914 -12.08 39.87 -16.91
N ASN A 915 -11.04 39.03 -16.90
CA ASN A 915 -10.15 38.82 -15.76
C ASN A 915 -10.80 38.18 -14.51
N LYS A 916 -11.91 37.46 -14.66
CA LYS A 916 -12.47 36.61 -13.60
C LYS A 916 -11.96 35.18 -13.75
N LEU A 917 -11.78 34.49 -12.62
CA LEU A 917 -11.57 33.05 -12.64
C LEU A 917 -12.86 32.37 -13.12
N LEU A 918 -12.73 31.27 -13.84
CA LEU A 918 -13.83 30.48 -14.35
C LEU A 918 -13.58 29.03 -13.95
N LEU A 919 -14.47 28.47 -13.13
CA LEU A 919 -14.30 27.13 -12.59
C LEU A 919 -15.57 26.33 -12.82
N ASN A 920 -15.41 25.10 -13.33
CA ASN A 920 -16.47 24.14 -13.24
C ASN A 920 -16.46 23.60 -11.81
N THR A 921 -17.48 23.92 -11.02
CA THR A 921 -17.49 23.70 -9.58
C THR A 921 -18.23 22.44 -9.16
N GLU A 922 -18.95 21.82 -10.09
CA GLU A 922 -19.73 20.62 -9.86
C GLU A 922 -20.13 19.97 -11.17
N ALA A 923 -19.90 18.67 -11.26
CA ALA A 923 -20.30 17.85 -12.39
C ALA A 923 -20.48 16.40 -11.95
N CYS A 924 -21.55 15.76 -12.41
CA CYS A 924 -21.73 14.32 -12.28
C CYS A 924 -22.57 13.75 -13.43
N VAL A 925 -22.70 12.42 -13.46
CA VAL A 925 -23.49 11.68 -14.47
C VAL A 925 -24.48 10.75 -13.80
N GLY A 926 -25.57 10.42 -14.49
CA GLY A 926 -26.66 9.60 -13.95
C GLY A 926 -27.78 10.40 -13.29
N ASP A 927 -27.78 11.73 -13.47
CA ASP A 927 -28.81 12.65 -12.95
C ASP A 927 -30.07 12.69 -13.83
N LYS A 928 -29.94 12.36 -15.13
CA LYS A 928 -31.04 12.54 -16.10
C LYS A 928 -32.11 11.44 -16.04
N PRO A 929 -33.40 11.76 -16.28
CA PRO A 929 -34.48 10.77 -16.34
C PRO A 929 -34.30 9.68 -17.42
N TRP A 930 -33.56 9.96 -18.49
CA TRP A 930 -33.29 9.01 -19.59
C TRP A 930 -31.95 8.27 -19.44
N GLN A 931 -31.18 8.55 -18.38
CA GLN A 931 -29.96 7.83 -18.01
C GLN A 931 -30.27 6.80 -16.92
N THR A 932 -29.43 5.78 -16.79
CA THR A 932 -29.47 4.88 -15.63
C THR A 932 -29.09 5.67 -14.38
N ARG A 933 -29.98 5.74 -13.37
CA ARG A 933 -29.65 6.35 -12.08
C ARG A 933 -28.62 5.51 -11.34
N GLY A 934 -27.72 6.18 -10.60
CA GLY A 934 -26.65 5.55 -9.86
C GLY A 934 -25.50 5.02 -10.74
N PRO A 935 -24.54 4.28 -10.15
CA PRO A 935 -23.30 3.90 -10.80
C PRO A 935 -23.45 2.84 -11.89
N GLU A 936 -22.72 3.02 -13.00
CA GLU A 936 -22.46 1.97 -13.98
C GLU A 936 -20.99 1.54 -13.86
N LEU A 937 -20.72 0.56 -13.01
CA LEU A 937 -19.37 0.04 -12.76
C LEU A 937 -18.69 -0.30 -14.10
N GLY A 938 -17.59 0.36 -14.44
CA GLY A 938 -16.78 0.13 -15.64
C GLY A 938 -17.20 0.90 -16.89
N SER A 939 -18.20 1.79 -16.82
CA SER A 939 -18.75 2.49 -17.99
C SER A 939 -17.74 3.44 -18.64
N TRP A 940 -17.19 3.02 -19.79
CA TRP A 940 -16.32 3.87 -20.60
C TRP A 940 -17.08 5.07 -21.18
N GLU A 941 -18.35 4.91 -21.52
CA GLU A 941 -19.19 5.98 -22.06
C GLU A 941 -19.32 7.16 -21.09
N ARG A 942 -19.51 6.89 -19.80
CA ARG A 942 -19.50 7.93 -18.75
C ARG A 942 -18.12 8.57 -18.60
N GLY A 943 -17.06 7.78 -18.70
CA GLY A 943 -15.69 8.29 -18.74
C GLY A 943 -15.44 9.25 -19.92
N GLU A 944 -15.97 8.93 -21.11
CA GLU A 944 -15.87 9.82 -22.28
C GLU A 944 -16.62 11.13 -22.11
N GLN A 945 -17.78 11.12 -21.43
CA GLN A 945 -18.52 12.35 -21.15
C GLN A 945 -17.67 13.33 -20.32
N TYR A 946 -17.01 12.83 -19.27
CA TYR A 946 -16.05 13.62 -18.47
C TYR A 946 -14.90 14.14 -19.33
N ILE A 947 -14.26 13.26 -20.11
CA ILE A 947 -13.13 13.62 -20.97
C ILE A 947 -13.51 14.75 -21.95
N ARG A 948 -14.65 14.61 -22.63
CA ARG A 948 -15.14 15.61 -23.59
C ARG A 948 -15.50 16.94 -22.92
N SER A 949 -16.18 16.87 -21.77
CA SER A 949 -16.56 18.05 -21.00
C SER A 949 -15.33 18.85 -20.56
N ILE A 950 -14.36 18.18 -19.93
CA ILE A 950 -13.12 18.82 -19.47
C ILE A 950 -12.33 19.40 -20.65
N LEU A 951 -12.25 18.68 -21.79
CA LEU A 951 -11.61 19.20 -23.01
C LEU A 951 -12.29 20.48 -23.50
N GLN A 952 -13.62 20.49 -23.59
CA GLN A 952 -14.39 21.67 -24.00
C GLN A 952 -14.16 22.83 -23.03
N ASP A 953 -14.32 22.62 -21.73
CA ASP A 953 -14.16 23.67 -20.72
C ASP A 953 -12.75 24.28 -20.78
N LEU A 954 -11.71 23.44 -20.84
CA LEU A 954 -10.32 23.91 -20.97
C LEU A 954 -10.07 24.64 -22.31
N GLN A 955 -10.81 24.31 -23.37
CA GLN A 955 -10.75 25.04 -24.64
C GLN A 955 -11.43 26.41 -24.59
N HIS A 956 -12.41 26.58 -23.69
CA HIS A 956 -13.23 27.78 -23.49
C HIS A 956 -12.87 28.56 -22.20
N ASN A 957 -11.57 28.66 -21.91
CA ASN A 957 -10.98 29.51 -20.87
C ASN A 957 -11.28 29.11 -19.41
N PHE A 958 -11.79 27.91 -19.13
CA PHE A 958 -11.89 27.45 -17.75
C PHE A 958 -10.50 27.28 -17.12
N ASN A 959 -10.41 27.68 -15.86
CA ASN A 959 -9.21 27.60 -15.02
C ASN A 959 -9.12 26.28 -14.24
N GLY A 960 -10.15 25.44 -14.26
CA GLY A 960 -10.15 24.18 -13.51
C GLY A 960 -11.50 23.48 -13.51
N TRP A 961 -11.56 22.33 -12.84
CA TRP A 961 -12.73 21.46 -12.85
C TRP A 961 -12.85 20.67 -11.54
N ILE A 962 -14.05 20.63 -10.96
CA ILE A 962 -14.35 19.93 -9.70
C ILE A 962 -15.44 18.89 -9.95
N ASP A 963 -15.10 17.62 -9.73
CA ASP A 963 -16.05 16.52 -9.71
C ASP A 963 -16.99 16.58 -8.50
N TRP A 964 -18.08 15.82 -8.55
CA TRP A 964 -19.00 15.72 -7.43
C TRP A 964 -18.50 14.85 -6.29
N ASN A 965 -19.14 13.73 -5.98
CA ASN A 965 -18.81 12.96 -4.79
C ASN A 965 -17.52 12.16 -5.00
N LEU A 966 -16.51 12.35 -4.12
CA LEU A 966 -15.26 11.59 -4.17
C LEU A 966 -15.46 10.06 -4.09
N ILE A 967 -16.47 9.60 -3.35
CA ILE A 967 -16.85 8.19 -3.26
C ILE A 967 -18.34 8.05 -2.99
N LEU A 968 -18.98 7.10 -3.67
CA LEU A 968 -20.36 6.67 -3.43
C LEU A 968 -20.43 5.15 -3.29
N ASP A 969 -21.55 4.64 -2.79
CA ASP A 969 -21.82 3.20 -2.80
C ASP A 969 -22.34 2.70 -4.15
N GLU A 970 -22.53 1.39 -4.28
CA GLU A 970 -23.05 0.73 -5.50
C GLU A 970 -24.46 1.19 -5.92
N ARG A 971 -25.17 1.94 -5.07
CA ARG A 971 -26.48 2.53 -5.38
C ARG A 971 -26.37 4.01 -5.76
N GLY A 972 -25.19 4.61 -5.66
CA GLY A 972 -24.94 6.03 -5.95
C GLY A 972 -25.34 6.95 -4.80
N GLY A 973 -25.31 6.44 -3.58
CA GLY A 973 -25.67 7.16 -2.37
C GLY A 973 -24.64 6.99 -1.24
N PRO A 974 -25.05 7.20 0.03
CA PRO A 974 -26.42 7.52 0.46
C PRO A 974 -26.86 8.92 0.01
N ASN A 975 -28.17 9.13 -0.14
CA ASN A 975 -28.77 10.43 -0.45
C ASN A 975 -30.22 10.42 0.07
N TYR A 976 -30.60 11.35 0.97
CA TYR A 976 -31.88 11.27 1.69
C TYR A 976 -33.12 11.52 0.82
N VAL A 977 -32.96 12.00 -0.41
CA VAL A 977 -34.04 12.18 -1.40
C VAL A 977 -33.96 11.21 -2.57
N ASN A 978 -33.11 10.18 -2.49
CA ASN A 978 -32.86 9.22 -3.57
C ASN A 978 -32.44 9.88 -4.91
N ASN A 979 -31.72 11.00 -4.82
CA ASN A 979 -31.10 11.65 -5.98
C ASN A 979 -29.73 11.01 -6.27
N THR A 980 -29.73 9.73 -6.65
CA THR A 980 -28.49 8.95 -6.80
C THR A 980 -27.80 9.19 -8.15
N VAL A 981 -26.47 9.25 -8.13
CA VAL A 981 -25.61 9.55 -9.29
C VAL A 981 -24.37 8.62 -9.29
N ASP A 982 -23.54 8.69 -10.33
CA ASP A 982 -22.24 7.99 -10.35
C ASP A 982 -21.15 8.78 -9.61
N ALA A 983 -20.03 8.12 -9.32
CA ALA A 983 -18.81 8.74 -8.79
C ALA A 983 -17.56 8.06 -9.38
N PRO A 984 -16.40 8.73 -9.44
CA PRO A 984 -15.19 8.10 -9.96
C PRO A 984 -14.65 6.92 -9.12
N ILE A 985 -15.04 6.82 -7.84
CA ILE A 985 -14.76 5.67 -6.98
C ILE A 985 -16.05 5.15 -6.35
N ILE A 986 -16.28 3.84 -6.46
CA ILE A 986 -17.45 3.16 -5.92
C ILE A 986 -17.03 2.18 -4.82
N LEU A 987 -17.62 2.31 -3.62
CA LEU A 987 -17.41 1.40 -2.50
C LEU A 987 -18.22 0.12 -2.67
N ASN A 988 -17.57 -1.05 -2.54
CA ASN A 988 -18.28 -2.30 -2.32
C ASN A 988 -18.81 -2.34 -0.88
N THR A 989 -20.14 -2.26 -0.73
CA THR A 989 -20.77 -2.16 0.59
C THR A 989 -21.06 -3.50 1.26
N ASP A 990 -20.91 -4.62 0.54
CA ASP A 990 -21.10 -5.96 1.10
C ASP A 990 -20.07 -6.26 2.20
N ASN A 991 -18.84 -5.78 2.03
CA ASN A 991 -17.73 -6.01 2.97
C ASN A 991 -17.01 -4.75 3.45
N ASN A 992 -17.19 -3.59 2.79
CA ASN A 992 -16.46 -2.34 3.05
C ASN A 992 -14.92 -2.49 3.07
N SER A 993 -14.41 -3.50 2.38
CA SER A 993 -12.98 -3.87 2.35
C SER A 993 -12.32 -3.63 0.98
N GLU A 994 -13.11 -3.20 0.00
CA GLU A 994 -12.63 -2.85 -1.34
C GLU A 994 -13.45 -1.73 -1.99
N PHE A 995 -12.82 -0.98 -2.90
CA PHE A 995 -13.50 -0.02 -3.77
C PHE A 995 -13.01 -0.17 -5.21
N TYR A 996 -13.80 0.36 -6.15
CA TYR A 996 -13.53 0.28 -7.58
C TYR A 996 -13.30 1.68 -8.16
N LYS A 997 -12.15 1.88 -8.80
CA LYS A 997 -11.84 3.09 -9.57
C LYS A 997 -12.43 2.95 -10.97
N GLN A 998 -13.36 3.84 -11.28
CA GLN A 998 -14.11 3.88 -12.53
C GLN A 998 -13.28 4.49 -13.68
N PRO A 999 -13.67 4.28 -14.95
CA PRO A 999 -13.08 5.02 -16.07
C PRO A 999 -13.08 6.55 -15.88
N LEU A 1000 -14.07 7.10 -15.16
CA LEU A 1000 -14.15 8.52 -14.80
C LEU A 1000 -12.90 8.98 -14.03
N PHE A 1001 -12.39 8.16 -13.10
CA PHE A 1001 -11.20 8.46 -12.30
C PHE A 1001 -9.98 8.65 -13.19
N TYR A 1002 -9.76 7.72 -14.12
CA TYR A 1002 -8.62 7.77 -15.05
C TYR A 1002 -8.79 8.91 -16.07
N GLY A 1003 -10.01 9.09 -16.58
CA GLY A 1003 -10.35 10.18 -17.49
C GLY A 1003 -10.03 11.55 -16.89
N MET A 1004 -10.44 11.78 -15.64
CA MET A 1004 -10.06 12.99 -14.89
C MET A 1004 -8.54 13.06 -14.68
N GLY A 1005 -7.92 11.95 -14.31
CA GLY A 1005 -6.51 11.91 -13.97
C GLY A 1005 -5.56 12.24 -15.12
N HIS A 1006 -5.99 12.05 -16.38
CA HIS A 1006 -5.25 12.56 -17.54
C HIS A 1006 -5.09 14.09 -17.55
N PHE A 1007 -6.01 14.82 -16.90
CA PHE A 1007 -5.92 16.26 -16.73
C PHE A 1007 -5.28 16.63 -15.40
N SER A 1008 -5.86 16.17 -14.28
CA SER A 1008 -5.48 16.62 -12.94
C SER A 1008 -4.03 16.28 -12.58
N LYS A 1009 -3.55 15.10 -12.98
CA LYS A 1009 -2.19 14.65 -12.65
C LYS A 1009 -1.13 15.44 -13.40
N PHE A 1010 -1.38 15.71 -14.68
CA PHE A 1010 -0.35 16.19 -15.60
C PHE A 1010 -0.41 17.71 -15.79
N ILE A 1011 -1.55 18.34 -15.53
CA ILE A 1011 -1.74 19.78 -15.64
C ILE A 1011 -1.67 20.38 -14.23
N SER A 1012 -0.45 20.62 -13.74
CA SER A 1012 -0.24 21.20 -12.42
C SER A 1012 -0.78 22.63 -12.33
N GLU A 1013 -1.00 23.12 -11.11
CA GLU A 1013 -1.33 24.53 -10.86
C GLU A 1013 -0.34 25.47 -11.57
N ASN A 1014 -0.85 26.60 -12.05
CA ASN A 1014 -0.13 27.59 -12.88
C ASN A 1014 0.31 27.10 -14.27
N SER A 1015 -0.08 25.89 -14.69
CA SER A 1015 0.07 25.47 -16.08
C SER A 1015 -0.66 26.43 -17.01
N GLN A 1016 0.01 26.86 -18.06
CA GLN A 1016 -0.44 27.86 -19.00
C GLN A 1016 -0.95 27.17 -20.27
N ARG A 1017 -2.23 27.33 -20.62
CA ARG A 1017 -2.75 26.78 -21.89
C ARG A 1017 -2.04 27.42 -23.07
N ILE A 1018 -1.66 26.62 -24.05
CA ILE A 1018 -1.01 27.03 -25.31
C ILE A 1018 -1.89 26.68 -26.53
N GLU A 1019 -1.62 27.31 -27.67
CA GLU A 1019 -2.38 27.05 -28.90
C GLU A 1019 -2.10 25.65 -29.46
N VAL A 1020 -3.19 24.90 -29.66
CA VAL A 1020 -3.22 23.63 -30.38
C VAL A 1020 -4.20 23.76 -31.53
N LYS A 1021 -3.77 23.47 -32.76
CA LYS A 1021 -4.59 23.47 -33.97
C LYS A 1021 -4.72 22.06 -34.51
N LEU A 1022 -5.95 21.61 -34.66
CA LEU A 1022 -6.30 20.32 -35.24
C LEU A 1022 -6.65 20.47 -36.71
N SER A 1023 -6.05 19.64 -37.55
CA SER A 1023 -6.49 19.39 -38.93
C SER A 1023 -6.83 17.91 -39.04
N SER A 1024 -8.13 17.59 -38.94
CA SER A 1024 -8.66 16.23 -39.05
C SER A 1024 -9.81 16.21 -40.05
N ILE A 1025 -9.93 15.10 -40.79
CA ILE A 1025 -10.99 14.89 -41.81
C ILE A 1025 -12.29 14.38 -41.14
N GLN A 1026 -12.22 13.79 -39.95
CA GLN A 1026 -13.33 13.03 -39.33
C GLN A 1026 -13.87 13.59 -38.01
N ASN A 1027 -13.38 14.75 -37.53
CA ASN A 1027 -13.77 15.34 -36.22
C ASN A 1027 -13.76 14.36 -35.03
N SER A 1028 -12.93 13.31 -35.09
CA SER A 1028 -12.91 12.24 -34.09
C SER A 1028 -11.76 12.36 -33.07
N ILE A 1029 -10.85 13.31 -33.30
CA ILE A 1029 -9.70 13.61 -32.44
C ILE A 1029 -9.91 14.98 -31.80
N ASP A 1030 -9.87 15.00 -30.46
CA ASP A 1030 -9.86 16.22 -29.65
C ASP A 1030 -8.52 16.36 -28.95
N ALA A 1031 -8.03 17.60 -28.77
CA ALA A 1031 -6.75 17.84 -28.11
C ALA A 1031 -6.68 19.20 -27.42
N VAL A 1032 -5.86 19.26 -26.36
CA VAL A 1032 -5.52 20.51 -25.64
C VAL A 1032 -4.07 20.44 -25.15
N GLY A 1033 -3.37 21.58 -25.16
CA GLY A 1033 -1.96 21.66 -24.82
C GLY A 1033 -1.67 22.69 -23.72
N PHE A 1034 -0.70 22.38 -22.87
CA PHE A 1034 -0.27 23.23 -21.75
C PHE A 1034 1.25 23.29 -21.64
N LYS A 1035 1.75 24.45 -21.22
CA LYS A 1035 3.11 24.62 -20.70
C LYS A 1035 3.06 24.67 -19.18
N ARG A 1036 3.67 23.70 -18.52
CA ARG A 1036 3.78 23.62 -17.06
C ARG A 1036 4.79 24.63 -16.49
N PRO A 1037 4.73 24.96 -15.19
CA PRO A 1037 5.74 25.81 -14.53
C PRO A 1037 7.17 25.25 -14.58
N ASP A 1038 7.33 23.93 -14.65
CA ASP A 1038 8.62 23.24 -14.83
C ASP A 1038 9.10 23.22 -16.30
N ASN A 1039 8.48 24.02 -17.16
CA ASN A 1039 8.71 24.16 -18.61
C ASN A 1039 8.34 22.95 -19.47
N LYS A 1040 7.84 21.85 -18.90
CA LYS A 1040 7.33 20.73 -19.68
C LYS A 1040 6.10 21.13 -20.49
N ILE A 1041 5.96 20.53 -21.67
CA ILE A 1041 4.74 20.57 -22.47
C ILE A 1041 3.92 19.32 -22.19
N VAL A 1042 2.63 19.53 -21.99
CA VAL A 1042 1.63 18.48 -21.80
C VAL A 1042 0.59 18.61 -22.90
N LEU A 1043 0.39 17.55 -23.67
CA LEU A 1043 -0.62 17.47 -24.71
C LEU A 1043 -1.57 16.32 -24.38
N ILE A 1044 -2.85 16.65 -24.16
CA ILE A 1044 -3.91 15.68 -24.00
C ILE A 1044 -4.55 15.44 -25.35
N ILE A 1045 -4.71 14.17 -25.74
CA ILE A 1045 -5.31 13.74 -27.00
C ILE A 1045 -6.38 12.69 -26.69
N PHE A 1046 -7.57 12.89 -27.22
CA PHE A 1046 -8.66 11.93 -27.11
C PHE A 1046 -9.07 11.43 -28.50
N ASN A 1047 -8.98 10.13 -28.71
CA ASN A 1047 -9.51 9.46 -29.89
C ASN A 1047 -10.88 8.85 -29.57
N SER A 1048 -11.92 9.46 -30.11
CA SER A 1048 -13.29 8.97 -29.94
C SER A 1048 -13.75 7.98 -31.00
N ALA A 1049 -12.96 7.79 -32.06
CA ALA A 1049 -13.29 6.85 -33.13
C ALA A 1049 -13.24 5.40 -32.62
N ALA A 1050 -14.05 4.54 -33.24
CA ALA A 1050 -14.02 3.10 -33.04
C ALA A 1050 -12.81 2.40 -33.72
N ILE A 1051 -11.88 3.17 -34.27
CA ILE A 1051 -10.67 2.68 -34.94
C ILE A 1051 -9.43 3.45 -34.44
N PRO A 1052 -8.25 2.81 -34.40
CA PRO A 1052 -6.99 3.50 -34.17
C PRO A 1052 -6.73 4.60 -35.21
N GLN A 1053 -6.03 5.67 -34.80
CA GLN A 1053 -5.76 6.83 -35.65
C GLN A 1053 -4.28 7.19 -35.63
N ASP A 1054 -3.73 7.48 -36.81
CA ASP A 1054 -2.40 8.07 -36.94
C ASP A 1054 -2.48 9.59 -36.81
N ILE A 1055 -1.68 10.15 -35.90
CA ILE A 1055 -1.64 11.57 -35.58
C ILE A 1055 -0.22 12.09 -35.80
N ASN A 1056 -0.07 13.02 -36.74
CA ASN A 1056 1.16 13.80 -36.92
C ASN A 1056 1.16 14.96 -35.91
N LEU A 1057 1.99 14.89 -34.89
CA LEU A 1057 2.26 15.99 -33.97
C LEU A 1057 3.34 16.88 -34.57
N ASN A 1058 3.08 18.18 -34.69
CA ASN A 1058 4.03 19.19 -35.15
C ASN A 1058 4.18 20.28 -34.08
N ASP A 1059 5.25 20.20 -33.30
CA ASP A 1059 5.57 21.19 -32.28
C ASP A 1059 6.47 22.28 -32.85
N SER A 1060 6.09 23.55 -32.62
CA SER A 1060 6.83 24.74 -33.11
C SER A 1060 8.31 24.82 -32.71
N VAL A 1061 8.75 24.04 -31.71
CA VAL A 1061 10.15 24.00 -31.24
C VAL A 1061 10.80 22.64 -31.50
N ARG A 1062 10.10 21.53 -31.26
CA ARG A 1062 10.67 20.16 -31.32
C ARG A 1062 10.53 19.46 -32.68
N GLY A 1063 9.70 19.98 -33.58
CA GLY A 1063 9.47 19.39 -34.88
C GLY A 1063 8.37 18.31 -34.87
N MET A 1064 8.50 17.33 -35.77
CA MET A 1064 7.41 16.39 -36.09
C MET A 1064 7.60 15.01 -35.45
N LEU A 1065 6.50 14.42 -35.01
CA LEU A 1065 6.39 13.03 -34.55
C LEU A 1065 5.07 12.42 -35.06
N THR A 1066 5.06 11.15 -35.45
CA THR A 1066 3.82 10.43 -35.74
C THR A 1066 3.51 9.46 -34.61
N ILE A 1067 2.30 9.54 -34.05
CA ILE A 1067 1.78 8.62 -33.03
C ILE A 1067 0.54 7.89 -33.56
N ASN A 1068 0.46 6.59 -33.35
CA ASN A 1068 -0.72 5.77 -33.56
C ASN A 1068 -1.39 5.56 -32.21
N VAL A 1069 -2.58 6.14 -32.05
CA VAL A 1069 -3.39 6.05 -30.84
C VAL A 1069 -4.50 5.00 -31.03
N PRO A 1070 -4.79 4.13 -30.04
CA PRO A 1070 -5.86 3.14 -30.10
C PRO A 1070 -7.24 3.76 -30.32
N ALA A 1071 -8.23 2.92 -30.60
CA ALA A 1071 -9.63 3.34 -30.65
C ALA A 1071 -10.11 3.70 -29.25
N ARG A 1072 -11.06 4.65 -29.15
CA ARG A 1072 -11.78 4.96 -27.89
C ARG A 1072 -10.81 5.09 -26.70
N SER A 1073 -9.85 6.01 -26.81
CA SER A 1073 -8.75 6.14 -25.86
C SER A 1073 -8.32 7.58 -25.63
N ILE A 1074 -7.75 7.85 -24.46
CA ILE A 1074 -7.17 9.13 -24.07
C ILE A 1074 -5.68 8.97 -23.77
N HIS A 1075 -4.90 9.97 -24.18
CA HIS A 1075 -3.45 9.98 -24.10
C HIS A 1075 -2.96 11.31 -23.54
N THR A 1076 -2.03 11.25 -22.59
CA THR A 1076 -1.27 12.41 -22.11
C THR A 1076 0.16 12.27 -22.58
N ILE A 1077 0.58 13.14 -23.48
CA ILE A 1077 1.96 13.22 -23.98
C ILE A 1077 2.70 14.30 -23.20
N VAL A 1078 3.82 13.95 -22.59
CA VAL A 1078 4.64 14.88 -21.80
C VAL A 1078 6.07 14.90 -22.34
N TYR A 1079 6.61 16.10 -22.54
CA TYR A 1079 7.94 16.33 -23.12
C TYR A 1079 8.49 17.72 -22.78
N MET A 1080 9.73 18.01 -23.16
CA MET A 1080 10.40 19.30 -22.95
C MET A 1080 10.12 20.36 -24.03
#